data_AF-A0A5D3AV75-F1
#
_entry.id   AF-A0A5D3AV75-F1
#
_cell.length_a   1.000
_cell.length_b   1.000
_cell.length_c   1.000
_cell.angle_alpha   90.00
_cell.angle_beta   90.00
_cell.angle_gamma   90.00
#
_symmetry.space_group_name_H-M   'P 1'
#
loop_
_entity.id
_entity.type
_entity.pdbx_description
1 polymer ?
#
loop_
_entity_poly.entity_id
_entity_poly.type
_entity_poly.pdbx_seq_one_letter_code
_entity_poly.pdbx_strand_id
1 'polypeptide(L)'
;MQPFHPHTPAHKLPYAPATPDSPSFQKESHFSSDPDLSQKRQAADQIVTEYEEKRDKLAKAIDSSVYLLADLKNFNGEQWTVRYPHLKSAESVQPGSPSRPGMSRRTLTFADEPSHYTDVVLSSTPTARQSLKRSISVAPASSENSSTESATLVSEPASIEDNEDDFSILRLDLNMGATRHAKRLISSLEKSSISALLDNRISASLDHLTSLQKRIYDAHSRVLVTGDLNAGKSTLINTLLRRAEVMPTDEQPLTTRFVEVVSAKENEDKEEIHIMDQDEYDPSDKSTYSVMDISKLEELVTDIDSDASSPPVRVFLREAEDVNNPSILHNGVVDISLVDAPGLNRDSIKTTANFARQEEIDVVVFVVSAANHFTLSAKEFIWQAGHEKAHLFIVVNRYDQLKDKARCRRLVMEQIKQLSPKTYEDADSLVHFVDSAKAAMGVAPGEGDELDDAFSHLEHSLRSFVLVNRSKSKLGPAQNYVTHLLADVELLASANSVVATKERDIARNELDRIKPVLEKMKKGREGLEDGLVQEEESVTEASSSRTKKAMTTALERVSKGELAAPGPGLELPSYPGLLGVWDYAAEVKRVLLSSLDFAVSLAENDSRKLTADGVDKVITLGDAHLPEDVERSNRKFNPQAMFTARPRAARRQSGVSTIGLGLANQTHLKDVNVTDIFDLQHHIFLARSSLPSSKSGSLDLIPVSAEGFGAASLAFGAFSMVSGKTVGLRTVIEGLVHFSDFVSDPSTRRWIGPAVGMAAAGAVAYIVYDLPNSIPRNVGRHLQYTLLASSGTATDDDELPFADAQSARISREVRKVMRLAAWDLRERFRAAVDARGELVKESEEQEKKANKALKWFEDVEKRVDVIREEVGIKV
;
A
#
# COMPACT_ATOMS: atom_id res chain seq x y z
N MET A 1 49.57 -93.47 -42.54
CA MET A 1 48.44 -94.42 -42.65
C MET A 1 47.58 -94.26 -41.40
N GLN A 2 46.25 -94.31 -41.57
CA GLN A 2 45.23 -94.44 -40.52
C GLN A 2 45.29 -95.88 -39.88
N PRO A 3 44.60 -96.22 -38.76
CA PRO A 3 43.19 -95.89 -38.51
C PRO A 3 42.70 -95.55 -37.06
N PHE A 4 41.71 -94.65 -37.05
CA PHE A 4 40.38 -94.65 -36.39
C PHE A 4 40.15 -94.73 -34.84
N HIS A 5 39.39 -93.71 -34.41
CA HIS A 5 38.52 -93.53 -33.23
C HIS A 5 37.17 -94.30 -33.37
N PRO A 6 36.19 -94.31 -32.41
CA PRO A 6 35.87 -93.29 -31.37
C PRO A 6 35.52 -93.89 -29.97
N HIS A 7 34.88 -93.22 -28.98
CA HIS A 7 34.19 -91.91 -28.87
C HIS A 7 34.34 -91.26 -27.46
N THR A 8 33.53 -90.25 -27.14
CA THR A 8 33.65 -89.36 -25.95
C THR A 8 32.39 -89.40 -25.04
N PRO A 9 32.48 -89.18 -23.71
CA PRO A 9 31.33 -89.25 -22.78
C PRO A 9 30.75 -87.88 -22.36
N ALA A 10 29.56 -87.86 -21.72
CA ALA A 10 28.99 -86.67 -21.06
C ALA A 10 28.04 -86.98 -19.87
N HIS A 11 28.36 -86.39 -18.71
CA HIS A 11 27.54 -85.96 -17.55
C HIS A 11 26.24 -86.71 -17.11
N LYS A 12 26.17 -87.09 -15.81
CA LYS A 12 25.56 -86.29 -14.71
C LYS A 12 25.80 -86.92 -13.30
N LEU A 13 25.54 -86.12 -12.25
CA LEU A 13 25.93 -86.31 -10.84
C LEU A 13 25.13 -87.39 -10.05
N PRO A 14 25.72 -87.96 -8.96
CA PRO A 14 25.05 -88.84 -8.00
C PRO A 14 24.64 -88.13 -6.69
N TYR A 15 23.98 -88.87 -5.78
CA TYR A 15 23.70 -88.50 -4.38
C TYR A 15 23.88 -89.72 -3.45
N ALA A 16 24.00 -89.46 -2.13
CA ALA A 16 24.02 -90.42 -1.01
C ALA A 16 25.41 -91.08 -0.69
N PRO A 17 25.61 -91.65 0.51
CA PRO A 17 26.27 -90.89 1.59
C PRO A 17 27.45 -91.63 2.28
N ALA A 18 28.21 -90.93 3.13
CA ALA A 18 29.43 -91.45 3.75
C ALA A 18 29.31 -91.68 5.28
N THR A 19 30.06 -92.67 5.77
CA THR A 19 30.27 -93.05 7.18
C THR A 19 31.49 -92.36 7.81
N PRO A 20 31.62 -92.32 9.15
CA PRO A 20 32.76 -91.69 9.82
C PRO A 20 33.92 -92.67 10.09
N ASP A 21 35.15 -92.24 9.83
CA ASP A 21 36.23 -92.12 10.84
C ASP A 21 37.57 -91.67 10.21
N SER A 22 38.24 -90.71 10.87
CA SER A 22 39.63 -90.24 10.62
C SER A 22 39.98 -89.69 9.22
N PRO A 23 40.44 -88.43 9.14
CA PRO A 23 41.68 -88.22 8.37
C PRO A 23 42.67 -87.17 8.91
N SER A 24 43.87 -87.32 8.35
CA SER A 24 45.06 -86.48 8.37
C SER A 24 44.91 -84.97 8.25
N PHE A 25 45.88 -84.29 8.88
CA PHE A 25 46.34 -82.92 8.64
C PHE A 25 46.28 -82.48 7.15
N GLN A 26 45.40 -81.54 6.83
CA GLN A 26 45.48 -80.70 5.63
C GLN A 26 45.57 -79.23 6.03
N LYS A 27 46.29 -78.46 5.21
CA LYS A 27 46.69 -77.08 5.48
C LYS A 27 45.62 -76.15 4.91
N GLU A 28 44.60 -75.81 5.69
CA GLU A 28 43.59 -74.83 5.29
C GLU A 28 44.02 -73.42 5.72
N SER A 29 44.19 -72.54 4.73
CA SER A 29 44.48 -71.13 4.90
C SER A 29 43.21 -70.37 5.28
N HIS A 30 42.96 -70.21 6.58
CA HIS A 30 41.92 -69.32 7.06
C HIS A 30 42.34 -67.85 6.89
N PHE A 31 41.76 -67.19 5.88
CA PHE A 31 41.61 -65.74 5.88
C PHE A 31 40.60 -65.36 6.98
N SER A 32 41.07 -64.79 8.09
CA SER A 32 40.23 -64.17 9.11
C SER A 32 40.23 -62.65 8.92
N SER A 33 39.23 -62.13 8.22
CA SER A 33 38.92 -60.69 8.23
C SER A 33 38.19 -60.34 9.53
N ASP A 34 38.77 -59.47 10.35
CA ASP A 34 38.21 -59.13 11.66
C ASP A 34 36.91 -58.30 11.52
N PRO A 35 35.75 -58.76 12.04
CA PRO A 35 34.48 -58.06 11.87
C PRO A 35 34.45 -56.64 12.49
N ASP A 36 35.25 -56.37 13.52
CA ASP A 36 35.22 -55.12 14.28
C ASP A 36 35.73 -53.91 13.45
N LEU A 37 36.68 -54.14 12.54
CA LEU A 37 37.18 -53.12 11.60
C LEU A 37 36.11 -52.73 10.56
N SER A 38 35.33 -53.71 10.09
CA SER A 38 34.27 -53.46 9.11
C SER A 38 33.14 -52.59 9.68
N GLN A 39 32.81 -52.76 10.96
CA GLN A 39 31.83 -51.92 11.66
C GLN A 39 32.35 -50.49 11.87
N LYS A 40 33.62 -50.33 12.25
CA LYS A 40 34.23 -49.00 12.44
C LYS A 40 34.35 -48.21 11.14
N ARG A 41 34.64 -48.87 10.01
CA ARG A 41 34.57 -48.26 8.67
C ARG A 41 33.16 -47.77 8.35
N GLN A 42 32.15 -48.62 8.52
CA GLN A 42 30.75 -48.26 8.30
C GLN A 42 30.27 -47.11 9.19
N ALA A 43 30.74 -47.05 10.45
CA ALA A 43 30.43 -45.94 11.36
C ALA A 43 31.10 -44.62 10.91
N ALA A 44 32.35 -44.66 10.42
CA ALA A 44 33.02 -43.48 9.89
C ALA A 44 32.34 -42.95 8.63
N ASP A 45 31.92 -43.82 7.71
CA ASP A 45 31.23 -43.42 6.48
C ASP A 45 29.81 -42.89 6.78
N GLN A 46 29.13 -43.40 7.81
CA GLN A 46 27.87 -42.81 8.31
C GLN A 46 28.06 -41.37 8.82
N ILE A 47 29.17 -41.06 9.50
CA ILE A 47 29.49 -39.70 9.97
C ILE A 47 29.71 -38.74 8.78
N VAL A 48 30.32 -39.23 7.69
CA VAL A 48 30.46 -38.46 6.44
C VAL A 48 29.09 -38.10 5.87
N THR A 49 28.21 -39.08 5.67
CA THR A 49 26.86 -38.84 5.13
C THR A 49 26.01 -37.96 6.07
N GLU A 50 26.10 -38.14 7.39
CA GLU A 50 25.39 -37.28 8.36
C GLU A 50 25.88 -35.82 8.30
N TYR A 51 27.18 -35.59 8.09
CA TYR A 51 27.73 -34.26 7.89
C TYR A 51 27.23 -33.61 6.59
N GLU A 52 27.26 -34.35 5.47
CA GLU A 52 26.73 -33.87 4.17
C GLU A 52 25.25 -33.52 4.27
N GLU A 53 24.43 -34.42 4.81
CA GLU A 53 23.01 -34.18 5.01
C GLU A 53 22.75 -32.92 5.85
N LYS A 54 23.53 -32.70 6.91
CA LYS A 54 23.41 -31.50 7.76
C LYS A 54 23.85 -30.23 7.04
N ARG A 55 24.97 -30.29 6.30
CA ARG A 55 25.48 -29.18 5.47
C ARG A 55 24.41 -28.74 4.46
N ASP A 56 23.87 -29.69 3.71
CA ASP A 56 22.94 -29.41 2.60
C ASP A 56 21.57 -28.94 3.09
N LYS A 57 21.08 -29.52 4.20
CA LYS A 57 19.87 -29.04 4.89
C LYS A 57 20.03 -27.61 5.41
N LEU A 58 21.17 -27.29 6.02
CA LEU A 58 21.46 -25.95 6.54
C LEU A 58 21.67 -24.93 5.42
N ALA A 59 22.36 -25.30 4.34
CA ALA A 59 22.53 -24.44 3.17
C ALA A 59 21.17 -24.11 2.53
N LYS A 60 20.32 -25.12 2.33
CA LYS A 60 18.94 -24.91 1.86
C LYS A 60 18.14 -23.99 2.80
N ALA A 61 18.23 -24.19 4.10
CA ALA A 61 17.56 -23.33 5.08
C ALA A 61 18.07 -21.88 5.04
N ILE A 62 19.35 -21.65 4.74
CA ILE A 62 19.91 -20.32 4.52
C ILE A 62 19.35 -19.70 3.24
N ASP A 63 19.28 -20.43 2.12
CA ASP A 63 18.66 -19.94 0.88
C ASP A 63 17.17 -19.58 1.09
N SER A 64 16.42 -20.45 1.78
CA SER A 64 15.03 -20.20 2.17
C SER A 64 14.92 -18.95 3.08
N SER A 65 15.88 -18.73 3.99
CA SER A 65 15.94 -17.56 4.89
C SER A 65 16.30 -16.27 4.14
N VAL A 66 17.19 -16.33 3.16
CA VAL A 66 17.54 -15.22 2.26
C VAL A 66 16.31 -14.80 1.46
N TYR A 67 15.56 -15.76 0.89
CA TYR A 67 14.31 -15.48 0.20
C TYR A 67 13.26 -14.86 1.13
N LEU A 68 13.10 -15.39 2.35
CA LEU A 68 12.15 -14.86 3.35
C LEU A 68 12.47 -13.41 3.74
N LEU A 69 13.74 -13.09 4.00
CA LEU A 69 14.18 -11.72 4.33
C LEU A 69 14.05 -10.76 3.13
N ALA A 70 14.33 -11.23 1.92
CA ALA A 70 14.16 -10.42 0.71
C ALA A 70 12.67 -10.10 0.46
N ASP A 71 11.77 -11.07 0.65
CA ASP A 71 10.31 -10.85 0.56
C ASP A 71 9.82 -9.90 1.67
N LEU A 72 10.31 -10.05 2.91
CA LEU A 72 10.02 -9.12 4.01
C LEU A 72 10.45 -7.68 3.68
N LYS A 73 11.63 -7.48 3.10
CA LYS A 73 12.13 -6.16 2.67
C LYS A 73 11.25 -5.54 1.58
N ASN A 74 10.89 -6.32 0.56
CA ASN A 74 10.02 -5.85 -0.53
C ASN A 74 8.61 -5.51 -0.01
N PHE A 75 8.06 -6.37 0.87
CA PHE A 75 6.76 -6.15 1.50
C PHE A 75 6.75 -4.86 2.35
N ASN A 76 7.83 -4.61 3.12
CA ASN A 76 8.01 -3.41 3.92
C ASN A 76 8.03 -2.11 3.08
N GLY A 77 8.73 -2.14 1.94
CA GLY A 77 8.86 -0.99 1.05
C GLY A 77 7.63 -0.69 0.19
N GLU A 78 6.93 -1.71 -0.31
CA GLU A 78 5.88 -1.55 -1.34
C GLU A 78 4.44 -1.71 -0.84
N GLN A 79 4.19 -2.60 0.14
CA GLN A 79 2.83 -3.06 0.44
C GLN A 79 2.34 -2.66 1.83
N TRP A 80 3.20 -2.73 2.84
CA TRP A 80 2.85 -2.46 4.23
C TRP A 80 4.07 -2.05 5.03
N THR A 81 4.05 -0.86 5.62
CA THR A 81 5.13 -0.38 6.49
C THR A 81 5.11 -1.13 7.83
N VAL A 82 6.03 -2.07 7.98
CA VAL A 82 6.20 -2.97 9.13
C VAL A 82 6.59 -2.14 10.36
N ARG A 83 5.85 -2.29 11.45
CA ARG A 83 6.10 -1.60 12.72
C ARG A 83 6.98 -2.45 13.63
N TYR A 84 7.99 -1.82 14.21
CA TYR A 84 8.86 -2.49 15.19
C TYR A 84 8.18 -2.52 16.56
N PRO A 85 7.97 -3.71 17.17
CA PRO A 85 7.30 -3.83 18.45
C PRO A 85 8.24 -3.54 19.62
N HIS A 86 7.69 -2.94 20.68
CA HIS A 86 8.28 -2.86 22.00
C HIS A 86 7.40 -3.64 22.97
N LEU A 87 7.97 -4.64 23.61
CA LEU A 87 7.30 -5.40 24.65
C LEU A 87 7.83 -4.89 25.98
N LYS A 88 6.94 -4.43 26.86
CA LYS A 88 7.29 -4.17 28.26
C LYS A 88 6.67 -5.26 29.11
N SER A 89 7.44 -5.77 30.07
CA SER A 89 6.90 -6.59 31.15
C SER A 89 5.80 -5.81 31.85
N ALA A 90 4.59 -6.38 31.94
CA ALA A 90 3.54 -5.77 32.73
C ALA A 90 3.96 -5.86 34.20
N GLU A 91 4.09 -4.72 34.90
CA GLU A 91 4.38 -4.73 36.34
C GLU A 91 3.33 -5.58 37.05
N SER A 92 3.79 -6.60 37.79
CA SER A 92 2.91 -7.55 38.45
C SER A 92 2.23 -6.90 39.66
N VAL A 93 1.12 -6.20 39.40
CA VAL A 93 0.21 -5.73 40.45
C VAL A 93 -0.51 -6.93 41.06
N GLN A 94 0.16 -7.56 42.02
CA GLN A 94 -0.30 -8.40 43.15
C GLN A 94 0.65 -9.60 43.37
N PRO A 95 1.29 -9.71 44.56
CA PRO A 95 2.06 -10.89 44.93
C PRO A 95 1.11 -11.98 45.46
N GLY A 96 0.78 -12.99 44.64
CA GLY A 96 -0.04 -14.11 45.13
C GLY A 96 -0.42 -15.23 44.16
N SER A 97 -0.44 -15.01 42.85
CA SER A 97 -0.82 -16.06 41.89
C SER A 97 0.41 -16.85 41.39
N PRO A 98 0.39 -18.21 41.41
CA PRO A 98 1.47 -19.00 40.84
C PRO A 98 1.44 -18.89 39.32
N SER A 99 2.39 -18.15 38.75
CA SER A 99 2.59 -18.12 37.30
C SER A 99 2.94 -19.53 36.79
N ARG A 100 2.29 -19.97 35.72
CA ARG A 100 2.67 -21.21 35.02
C ARG A 100 3.98 -20.95 34.26
N PRO A 101 4.97 -21.86 34.31
CA PRO A 101 6.20 -21.72 33.52
C PRO A 101 5.87 -21.56 32.02
N GLY A 102 6.42 -20.53 31.38
CA GLY A 102 6.33 -20.32 29.92
C GLY A 102 5.25 -19.36 29.41
N MET A 103 4.44 -18.72 30.27
CA MET A 103 3.52 -17.64 29.88
C MET A 103 3.87 -16.34 30.60
N SER A 104 4.40 -15.36 29.85
CA SER A 104 4.60 -13.99 30.35
C SER A 104 3.56 -13.05 29.75
N ARG A 105 2.84 -12.31 30.61
CA ARG A 105 1.98 -11.19 30.17
C ARG A 105 2.88 -9.97 29.96
N ARG A 106 2.88 -9.43 28.75
CA ARG A 106 3.59 -8.20 28.41
C ARG A 106 2.62 -7.21 27.74
N THR A 107 2.82 -5.93 28.00
CA THR A 107 2.13 -4.89 27.23
C THR A 107 2.91 -4.71 25.94
N LEU A 108 2.25 -4.99 24.80
CA LEU A 108 2.80 -4.65 23.49
C LEU A 108 2.50 -3.17 23.22
N THR A 109 3.52 -2.45 22.77
CA THR A 109 3.43 -1.05 22.34
C THR A 109 4.26 -0.90 21.07
N PHE A 110 3.86 -0.04 20.14
CA PHE A 110 4.70 0.26 18.96
C PHE A 110 5.51 1.52 19.20
N ALA A 111 6.68 1.61 18.56
CA ALA A 111 7.53 2.81 18.61
C ALA A 111 6.74 4.09 18.24
N ASP A 112 5.87 4.00 17.23
CA ASP A 112 5.10 5.13 16.69
C ASP A 112 3.92 5.59 17.59
N GLU A 113 3.36 4.71 18.42
CA GLU A 113 2.16 4.98 19.25
C GLU A 113 2.41 4.63 20.73
N PRO A 114 3.27 5.39 21.44
CA PRO A 114 3.62 5.08 22.84
C PRO A 114 2.45 5.21 23.83
N SER A 115 1.34 5.83 23.43
CA SER A 115 0.10 5.96 24.21
C SER A 115 -0.87 4.78 24.06
N HIS A 116 -0.71 3.93 23.04
CA HIS A 116 -1.58 2.78 22.80
C HIS A 116 -0.85 1.47 23.11
N TYR A 117 -1.16 0.90 24.27
CA TYR A 117 -0.73 -0.45 24.64
C TYR A 117 -1.83 -1.47 24.36
N THR A 118 -1.44 -2.68 23.96
CA THR A 118 -2.31 -3.86 23.87
C THR A 118 -1.75 -4.96 24.74
N ASP A 119 -2.57 -5.51 25.64
CA ASP A 119 -2.16 -6.61 26.49
C ASP A 119 -1.98 -7.89 25.68
N VAL A 120 -0.79 -8.48 25.76
CA VAL A 120 -0.35 -9.60 24.95
C VAL A 120 0.22 -10.69 25.86
N VAL A 121 -0.08 -11.93 25.53
CA VAL A 121 0.62 -13.10 26.06
C VAL A 121 1.70 -13.48 25.06
N LEU A 122 2.97 -13.45 25.52
CA LEU A 122 4.03 -14.17 24.83
C LEU A 122 4.12 -15.58 25.39
N SER A 123 3.92 -16.53 24.48
CA SER A 123 4.36 -17.92 24.66
C SER A 123 5.81 -18.04 24.21
N SER A 124 6.75 -17.91 25.16
CA SER A 124 8.13 -18.35 24.99
C SER A 124 8.28 -19.76 25.54
N THR A 125 7.93 -20.77 24.74
CA THR A 125 8.18 -22.18 25.09
C THR A 125 9.60 -22.56 24.70
N PRO A 126 10.55 -22.73 25.64
CA PRO A 126 11.74 -23.50 25.36
C PRO A 126 11.31 -24.95 25.15
N THR A 127 11.33 -25.40 23.89
CA THR A 127 11.21 -26.83 23.62
C THR A 127 12.43 -27.56 24.18
N ALA A 128 12.34 -28.87 24.39
CA ALA A 128 13.40 -29.67 24.99
C ALA A 128 14.71 -29.74 24.16
N ARG A 129 14.80 -29.05 23.02
CA ARG A 129 15.92 -29.06 22.07
C ARG A 129 16.21 -27.67 21.47
N GLN A 130 16.35 -26.66 22.33
CA GLN A 130 16.88 -25.33 21.98
C GLN A 130 16.09 -24.55 20.90
N SER A 131 14.85 -24.90 20.59
CA SER A 131 14.02 -24.07 19.69
C SER A 131 13.30 -22.96 20.46
N LEU A 132 13.53 -21.71 20.03
CA LEU A 132 12.84 -20.53 20.53
C LEU A 132 11.67 -20.22 19.59
N LYS A 133 10.47 -20.72 19.92
CA LYS A 133 9.22 -20.17 19.36
C LYS A 133 8.86 -18.89 20.12
N ARG A 134 8.56 -17.81 19.40
CA ARG A 134 8.19 -16.49 19.92
C ARG A 134 6.96 -15.98 19.20
N SER A 135 5.81 -16.43 19.66
CA SER A 135 4.50 -15.99 19.16
C SER A 135 3.80 -15.05 20.14
N ILE A 136 3.07 -14.08 19.57
CA ILE A 136 2.28 -13.07 20.26
C ILE A 136 0.81 -13.39 20.07
N SER A 137 0.05 -13.42 21.17
CA SER A 137 -1.41 -13.52 21.14
C SER A 137 -2.06 -12.45 22.02
N VAL A 138 -3.20 -11.91 21.60
CA VAL A 138 -3.94 -10.91 22.38
C VAL A 138 -4.48 -11.55 23.65
N ALA A 139 -4.23 -10.94 24.81
CA ALA A 139 -4.75 -11.45 26.07
C ALA A 139 -6.29 -11.34 26.11
N PRO A 140 -7.02 -12.39 26.54
CA PRO A 140 -8.46 -12.27 26.73
C PRO A 140 -8.76 -11.21 27.79
N ALA A 141 -9.67 -10.28 27.49
CA ALA A 141 -10.04 -9.21 28.40
C ALA A 141 -10.51 -9.79 29.74
N SER A 142 -9.79 -9.47 30.82
CA SER A 142 -10.22 -9.84 32.17
C SER A 142 -11.47 -9.04 32.51
N SER A 143 -12.59 -9.73 32.60
CA SER A 143 -13.83 -9.18 33.10
C SER A 143 -13.73 -8.97 34.60
N GLU A 144 -13.53 -7.72 35.04
CA GLU A 144 -14.13 -7.23 36.28
C GLU A 144 -14.17 -5.71 36.39
N ASN A 145 -15.29 -5.20 36.90
CA ASN A 145 -15.43 -3.81 37.32
C ASN A 145 -14.87 -3.66 38.73
N SER A 146 -13.96 -2.72 38.95
CA SER A 146 -13.90 -2.01 40.24
C SER A 146 -13.17 -0.67 40.11
N SER A 147 -13.93 0.41 40.29
CA SER A 147 -13.39 1.71 40.66
C SER A 147 -12.60 1.63 41.96
N THR A 148 -11.47 2.33 42.09
CA THR A 148 -11.23 3.17 43.27
C THR A 148 -10.17 4.25 43.08
N GLU A 149 -10.25 5.19 44.01
CA GLU A 149 -9.52 6.45 44.13
C GLU A 149 -8.02 6.31 44.46
N SER A 150 -7.34 7.46 44.42
CA SER A 150 -5.91 7.63 44.62
C SER A 150 -5.41 7.27 46.04
N ALA A 151 -4.25 6.62 46.12
CA ALA A 151 -3.34 6.76 47.26
C ALA A 151 -1.88 6.58 46.82
N THR A 152 -1.06 7.62 47.05
CA THR A 152 0.40 7.58 46.92
C THR A 152 1.04 7.00 48.19
N LEU A 153 2.07 6.16 48.05
CA LEU A 153 3.17 6.04 49.02
C LEU A 153 4.46 5.54 48.32
N VAL A 154 5.61 5.85 48.92
CA VAL A 154 6.96 5.78 48.31
C VAL A 154 7.78 4.62 48.85
N SER A 155 8.53 3.93 47.99
CA SER A 155 9.76 3.20 48.37
C SER A 155 10.69 2.88 47.18
N GLU A 156 11.87 3.49 47.18
CA GLU A 156 13.09 3.00 46.50
C GLU A 156 13.81 1.95 47.39
N PRO A 157 14.89 1.27 46.94
CA PRO A 157 15.31 0.95 45.57
C PRO A 157 15.70 -0.54 45.40
N ALA A 158 15.72 -1.06 44.15
CA ALA A 158 16.44 -2.28 43.82
C ALA A 158 16.96 -2.24 42.38
N SER A 159 18.26 -2.07 42.21
CA SER A 159 18.94 -2.19 40.92
C SER A 159 19.05 -3.67 40.51
N ILE A 160 18.16 -4.12 39.64
CA ILE A 160 18.37 -5.31 38.81
C ILE A 160 18.51 -4.80 37.37
N GLU A 161 19.56 -5.22 36.68
CA GLU A 161 19.84 -4.78 35.32
C GLU A 161 18.92 -5.52 34.33
N ASP A 162 17.89 -4.82 33.83
CA ASP A 162 16.95 -5.32 32.81
C ASP A 162 17.64 -5.54 31.45
N ASN A 163 18.42 -6.61 31.35
CA ASN A 163 19.01 -7.12 30.11
C ASN A 163 18.08 -8.15 29.43
N GLU A 164 16.79 -7.83 29.27
CA GLU A 164 15.89 -8.53 28.35
C GLU A 164 15.72 -7.70 27.07
N ASP A 165 16.69 -7.83 26.14
CA ASP A 165 16.52 -7.36 24.77
C ASP A 165 15.76 -8.43 23.96
N ASP A 166 14.57 -8.08 23.48
CA ASP A 166 13.67 -9.04 22.81
C ASP A 166 14.19 -9.52 21.44
N PHE A 167 14.85 -8.64 20.69
CA PHE A 167 15.41 -8.95 19.37
C PHE A 167 16.89 -9.28 19.48
N SER A 168 17.27 -10.38 18.83
CA SER A 168 18.62 -10.94 18.91
C SER A 168 19.54 -10.49 17.77
N ILE A 169 19.01 -10.46 16.54
CA ILE A 169 19.73 -10.12 15.30
C ILE A 169 19.13 -8.86 14.66
N LEU A 170 17.80 -8.76 14.56
CA LEU A 170 17.10 -7.63 13.94
C LEU A 170 16.99 -6.39 14.87
N ARG A 171 17.95 -6.25 15.77
CA ARG A 171 18.05 -5.15 16.74
C ARG A 171 18.36 -3.82 16.04
N LEU A 172 17.53 -2.81 16.30
CA LEU A 172 17.75 -1.45 15.81
C LEU A 172 18.73 -0.67 16.71
N ASP A 173 20.04 -0.87 16.56
CA ASP A 173 21.00 0.06 17.18
C ASP A 173 21.12 1.34 16.35
N LEU A 174 20.68 2.45 16.95
CA LEU A 174 21.02 3.80 16.51
C LEU A 174 22.50 4.04 16.80
N ASN A 175 23.32 4.15 15.76
CA ASN A 175 24.78 4.33 15.89
C ASN A 175 25.13 5.78 16.24
N MET A 176 24.67 6.23 17.41
CA MET A 176 24.93 7.55 18.00
C MET A 176 25.75 7.35 19.27
N GLY A 177 26.96 7.90 19.31
CA GLY A 177 27.96 7.57 20.33
C GLY A 177 27.50 7.72 21.78
N ALA A 178 27.94 6.77 22.62
CA ALA A 178 28.01 6.84 24.08
C ALA A 178 26.76 7.31 24.86
N THR A 179 25.54 7.14 24.33
CA THR A 179 24.31 7.48 25.07
C THR A 179 23.39 6.28 25.29
N ARG A 180 23.12 5.94 26.56
CA ARG A 180 22.23 4.85 26.99
C ARG A 180 20.73 5.15 26.77
N HIS A 181 20.40 5.99 25.78
CA HIS A 181 19.06 6.55 25.57
C HIS A 181 18.41 6.21 24.22
N ALA A 182 19.09 5.43 23.36
CA ALA A 182 18.59 5.01 22.05
C ALA A 182 17.15 4.46 22.10
N LYS A 183 16.80 3.60 23.08
CA LYS A 183 15.44 3.05 23.24
C LYS A 183 14.34 4.12 23.38
N ARG A 184 14.60 5.25 24.05
CA ARG A 184 13.63 6.36 24.17
C ARG A 184 13.54 7.22 22.91
N LEU A 185 14.62 7.28 22.13
CA LEU A 185 14.64 8.01 20.86
C LEU A 185 13.91 7.22 19.77
N ILE A 186 14.03 5.89 19.73
CA ILE A 186 13.28 5.02 18.80
C ILE A 186 11.77 5.26 18.93
N SER A 187 11.23 5.37 20.16
CA SER A 187 9.83 5.71 20.42
C SER A 187 9.44 7.18 20.15
N SER A 188 10.33 7.96 19.53
CA SER A 188 10.07 9.35 19.08
C SER A 188 10.40 9.57 17.60
N LEU A 189 10.83 8.52 16.90
CA LEU A 189 11.06 8.56 15.45
C LEU A 189 9.75 8.34 14.69
N GLU A 190 9.65 8.92 13.50
CA GLU A 190 8.51 8.69 12.61
C GLU A 190 8.55 7.28 12.01
N LYS A 191 7.37 6.72 11.71
CA LYS A 191 7.15 5.38 11.11
C LYS A 191 8.09 5.08 9.93
N SER A 192 8.28 6.06 9.05
CA SER A 192 9.17 5.97 7.87
C SER A 192 10.64 5.78 8.24
N SER A 193 11.10 6.42 9.32
CA SER A 193 12.49 6.35 9.79
C SER A 193 12.80 5.00 10.43
N ILE A 194 11.86 4.45 11.21
CA ILE A 194 12.00 3.12 11.82
C ILE A 194 11.98 2.03 10.75
N SER A 195 11.10 2.15 9.74
CA SER A 195 11.09 1.28 8.56
C SER A 195 12.44 1.26 7.85
N ALA A 196 13.04 2.42 7.58
CA ALA A 196 14.34 2.52 6.92
C ALA A 196 15.49 1.94 7.77
N LEU A 197 15.44 2.08 9.10
CA LEU A 197 16.41 1.44 10.01
C LEU A 197 16.28 -0.10 9.99
N LEU A 198 15.06 -0.62 9.91
CA LEU A 198 14.80 -2.05 9.75
C LEU A 198 15.32 -2.58 8.41
N ASP A 199 15.06 -1.87 7.30
CA ASP A 199 15.56 -2.26 5.96
C ASP A 199 17.09 -2.32 5.91
N ASN A 200 17.78 -1.40 6.59
CA ASN A 200 19.24 -1.45 6.73
C ASN A 200 19.71 -2.68 7.51
N ARG A 201 19.01 -3.07 8.58
CA ARG A 201 19.34 -4.27 9.38
C ARG A 201 19.01 -5.57 8.66
N ILE A 202 17.92 -5.62 7.89
CA ILE A 202 17.61 -6.75 7.00
C ILE A 202 18.69 -6.88 5.92
N SER A 203 19.14 -5.77 5.33
CA SER A 203 20.20 -5.79 4.31
C SER A 203 21.53 -6.33 4.87
N ALA A 204 21.97 -5.84 6.04
CA ALA A 204 23.16 -6.38 6.71
C ALA A 204 23.02 -7.86 7.11
N SER A 205 21.81 -8.32 7.42
CA SER A 205 21.53 -9.73 7.72
C SER A 205 21.58 -10.61 6.47
N LEU A 206 21.11 -10.11 5.32
CA LEU A 206 21.26 -10.77 4.02
C LEU A 206 22.74 -10.92 3.65
N ASP A 207 23.54 -9.86 3.78
CA ASP A 207 24.99 -9.91 3.53
C ASP A 207 25.66 -10.97 4.42
N HIS A 208 25.33 -11.00 5.72
CA HIS A 208 25.84 -11.99 6.66
C HIS A 208 25.42 -13.43 6.30
N LEU A 209 24.18 -13.67 5.87
CA LEU A 209 23.74 -14.99 5.39
C LEU A 209 24.55 -15.46 4.18
N THR A 210 24.86 -14.57 3.21
CA THR A 210 25.70 -14.96 2.07
C THR A 210 27.15 -15.28 2.48
N SER A 211 27.67 -14.62 3.52
CA SER A 211 28.98 -14.96 4.11
C SER A 211 28.97 -16.32 4.80
N LEU A 212 27.92 -16.60 5.59
CA LEU A 212 27.73 -17.92 6.22
C LEU A 212 27.58 -19.03 5.19
N GLN A 213 26.86 -18.79 4.08
CA GLN A 213 26.72 -19.76 2.99
C GLN A 213 28.08 -20.12 2.38
N LYS A 214 28.93 -19.12 2.09
CA LYS A 214 30.31 -19.34 1.62
C LYS A 214 31.13 -20.16 2.63
N ARG A 215 31.02 -19.85 3.92
CA ARG A 215 31.71 -20.57 5.01
C ARG A 215 31.26 -22.03 5.18
N ILE A 216 30.03 -22.36 4.79
CA ILE A 216 29.49 -23.73 4.82
C ILE A 216 29.96 -24.55 3.61
N TYR A 217 30.11 -23.92 2.45
CA TYR A 217 30.58 -24.54 1.20
C TYR A 217 32.09 -24.59 1.04
N ASP A 218 32.85 -23.81 1.81
CA ASP A 218 34.27 -24.08 2.03
C ASP A 218 34.45 -25.59 2.34
N ALA A 219 35.43 -26.22 1.67
CA ALA A 219 35.77 -27.63 1.82
C ALA A 219 37.11 -27.85 2.55
N HIS A 220 37.94 -26.82 2.73
CA HIS A 220 39.30 -26.97 3.27
C HIS A 220 39.28 -27.05 4.81
N SER A 221 40.04 -28.00 5.37
CA SER A 221 40.32 -28.15 6.81
C SER A 221 41.82 -28.25 7.02
N ARG A 222 42.42 -27.31 7.78
CA ARG A 222 43.82 -27.43 8.22
C ARG A 222 43.91 -28.30 9.48
N VAL A 223 44.79 -29.30 9.46
CA VAL A 223 45.10 -30.17 10.59
C VAL A 223 46.54 -29.92 11.03
N LEU A 224 46.71 -29.30 12.19
CA LEU A 224 48.02 -28.93 12.73
C LEU A 224 48.64 -30.10 13.50
N VAL A 225 49.76 -30.64 13.03
CA VAL A 225 50.55 -31.65 13.72
C VAL A 225 51.66 -30.96 14.52
N THR A 226 51.63 -31.10 15.84
CA THR A 226 52.56 -30.44 16.75
C THR A 226 52.96 -31.34 17.93
N GLY A 227 53.89 -30.89 18.75
CA GLY A 227 54.49 -31.69 19.82
C GLY A 227 55.99 -31.50 19.97
N ASP A 228 56.55 -32.14 20.98
CA ASP A 228 57.94 -31.95 21.41
C ASP A 228 58.98 -32.33 20.33
N LEU A 229 60.20 -31.85 20.53
CA LEU A 229 61.37 -32.22 19.73
C LEU A 229 61.60 -33.75 19.80
N ASN A 230 61.91 -34.37 18.65
CA ASN A 230 62.07 -35.82 18.50
C ASN A 230 60.85 -36.66 18.97
N ALA A 231 59.62 -36.12 18.92
CA ALA A 231 58.39 -36.88 19.19
C ALA A 231 57.94 -37.81 18.05
N GLY A 232 58.56 -37.71 16.87
CA GLY A 232 58.17 -38.47 15.66
C GLY A 232 57.01 -37.84 14.88
N LYS A 233 56.91 -36.49 14.84
CA LYS A 233 55.89 -35.74 14.07
C LYS A 233 56.00 -35.98 12.57
N SER A 234 57.16 -35.68 12.01
CA SER A 234 57.44 -35.81 10.58
C SER A 234 57.36 -37.27 10.11
N THR A 235 57.75 -38.23 10.97
CA THR A 235 57.51 -39.67 10.75
C THR A 235 56.01 -40.01 10.69
N LEU A 236 55.20 -39.47 11.61
CA LEU A 236 53.74 -39.66 11.60
C LEU A 236 53.11 -39.10 10.32
N ILE A 237 53.53 -37.92 9.87
CA ILE A 237 53.05 -37.29 8.63
C ILE A 237 53.42 -38.14 7.41
N ASN A 238 54.68 -38.57 7.28
CA ASN A 238 55.12 -39.47 6.21
C ASN A 238 54.28 -40.77 6.16
N THR A 239 53.95 -41.32 7.34
CA THR A 239 53.09 -42.51 7.44
C THR A 239 51.65 -42.22 7.01
N LEU A 240 51.05 -41.10 7.45
CA LEU A 240 49.69 -40.68 7.06
C LEU A 240 49.59 -40.36 5.56
N LEU A 241 50.65 -39.85 4.95
CA LEU A 241 50.77 -39.60 3.51
C LEU A 241 51.14 -40.85 2.70
N ARG A 242 51.45 -41.97 3.37
CA ARG A 242 51.92 -43.24 2.79
C ARG A 242 53.14 -43.06 1.85
N ARG A 243 54.05 -42.14 2.22
CA ARG A 243 55.31 -41.88 1.50
C ARG A 243 56.46 -41.80 2.49
N ALA A 244 57.54 -42.55 2.24
CA ALA A 244 58.67 -42.63 3.16
C ALA A 244 59.52 -41.34 3.25
N GLU A 245 59.66 -40.62 2.13
CA GLU A 245 60.66 -39.56 1.92
C GLU A 245 60.00 -38.21 1.55
N VAL A 246 59.02 -37.74 2.34
CA VAL A 246 58.41 -36.39 2.16
C VAL A 246 59.03 -35.39 3.13
N MET A 247 58.78 -35.57 4.43
CA MET A 247 59.38 -34.75 5.48
C MET A 247 60.66 -35.40 6.00
N PRO A 248 61.69 -34.63 6.38
CA PRO A 248 62.91 -35.18 6.97
C PRO A 248 62.60 -35.89 8.30
N THR A 249 63.14 -37.09 8.48
CA THR A 249 62.90 -37.94 9.67
C THR A 249 64.13 -38.21 10.54
N ASP A 250 65.30 -37.74 10.13
CA ASP A 250 66.54 -37.91 10.90
C ASP A 250 66.49 -37.18 12.25
N GLU A 251 67.25 -37.67 13.23
CA GLU A 251 67.20 -37.10 14.59
C GLU A 251 67.85 -35.70 14.69
N GLN A 252 68.71 -35.37 13.73
CA GLN A 252 69.32 -34.05 13.48
C GLN A 252 69.65 -33.97 11.98
N PRO A 253 69.25 -32.94 11.23
CA PRO A 253 68.58 -31.69 11.64
C PRO A 253 67.09 -31.84 12.00
N LEU A 254 66.51 -30.79 12.58
CA LEU A 254 65.12 -30.73 13.06
C LEU A 254 64.29 -29.80 12.16
N THR A 255 62.96 -30.03 12.08
CA THR A 255 62.05 -29.12 11.38
C THR A 255 61.97 -27.77 12.09
N THR A 256 62.40 -26.69 11.43
CA THR A 256 62.49 -25.32 11.98
C THR A 256 61.31 -24.42 11.58
N ARG A 257 60.65 -24.72 10.47
CA ARG A 257 59.58 -23.92 9.83
C ARG A 257 58.26 -24.70 9.73
N PHE A 258 57.13 -24.00 9.58
CA PHE A 258 55.84 -24.62 9.25
C PHE A 258 55.78 -25.09 7.79
N VAL A 259 55.28 -26.31 7.59
CA VAL A 259 55.09 -26.92 6.26
C VAL A 259 53.65 -27.43 6.15
N GLU A 260 52.88 -26.86 5.22
CA GLU A 260 51.55 -27.33 4.86
C GLU A 260 51.64 -28.29 3.67
N VAL A 261 51.23 -29.54 3.87
CA VAL A 261 51.12 -30.54 2.81
C VAL A 261 49.69 -30.61 2.29
N VAL A 262 49.56 -30.55 0.97
CA VAL A 262 48.29 -30.41 0.23
C VAL A 262 48.27 -31.38 -0.96
N SER A 263 47.08 -31.80 -1.37
CA SER A 263 46.90 -32.65 -2.55
C SER A 263 47.25 -31.88 -3.84
N ALA A 264 48.06 -32.49 -4.71
CA ALA A 264 48.43 -31.93 -6.02
C ALA A 264 47.21 -31.63 -6.92
N LYS A 265 46.05 -32.22 -6.64
CA LYS A 265 44.78 -31.91 -7.31
C LYS A 265 44.40 -30.43 -7.23
N GLU A 266 44.77 -29.74 -6.15
CA GLU A 266 44.57 -28.28 -6.00
C GLU A 266 45.49 -27.45 -6.92
N ASN A 267 46.51 -28.04 -7.53
CA ASN A 267 47.51 -27.38 -8.39
C ASN A 267 47.72 -28.14 -9.72
N GLU A 268 46.64 -28.40 -10.46
CA GLU A 268 46.69 -29.04 -11.79
C GLU A 268 47.44 -30.40 -11.82
N ASP A 269 47.36 -31.18 -10.74
CA ASP A 269 48.09 -32.44 -10.50
C ASP A 269 49.63 -32.31 -10.52
N LYS A 270 50.17 -31.11 -10.28
CA LYS A 270 51.62 -30.83 -10.22
C LYS A 270 52.18 -31.01 -8.82
N GLU A 271 53.40 -31.52 -8.79
CA GLU A 271 54.18 -31.79 -7.59
C GLU A 271 55.28 -30.71 -7.47
N GLU A 272 55.01 -29.67 -6.66
CA GLU A 272 55.90 -28.52 -6.48
C GLU A 272 55.70 -27.85 -5.09
N ILE A 273 56.67 -27.01 -4.70
CA ILE A 273 56.68 -26.24 -3.46
C ILE A 273 56.34 -24.78 -3.78
N HIS A 274 55.39 -24.19 -3.06
CA HIS A 274 55.11 -22.76 -3.04
C HIS A 274 55.60 -22.15 -1.71
N ILE A 275 56.55 -21.20 -1.76
CA ILE A 275 56.82 -20.31 -0.62
C ILE A 275 55.81 -19.17 -0.68
N MET A 276 55.13 -18.90 0.44
CA MET A 276 54.25 -17.75 0.58
C MET A 276 55.09 -16.49 0.83
N ASP A 277 55.16 -15.59 -0.15
CA ASP A 277 55.92 -14.33 -0.05
C ASP A 277 55.08 -13.18 0.55
N GLN A 278 53.77 -13.38 0.69
CA GLN A 278 52.80 -12.45 1.29
C GLN A 278 51.81 -13.20 2.21
N ASP A 279 51.09 -12.47 3.07
CA ASP A 279 50.12 -13.04 4.02
C ASP A 279 48.88 -13.66 3.33
N GLU A 280 48.52 -13.19 2.13
CA GLU A 280 47.35 -13.64 1.36
C GLU A 280 47.82 -14.45 0.14
N TYR A 281 47.58 -15.76 0.18
CA TYR A 281 48.01 -16.72 -0.85
C TYR A 281 46.84 -17.12 -1.75
N ASP A 282 47.01 -16.98 -3.06
CA ASP A 282 46.04 -17.41 -4.07
C ASP A 282 46.75 -18.32 -5.11
N PRO A 283 46.37 -19.61 -5.24
CA PRO A 283 46.91 -20.51 -6.26
C PRO A 283 46.77 -19.99 -7.70
N SER A 284 45.79 -19.12 -7.95
CA SER A 284 45.56 -18.52 -9.27
C SER A 284 46.44 -17.29 -9.55
N ASP A 285 46.96 -16.62 -8.52
CA ASP A 285 47.86 -15.46 -8.66
C ASP A 285 49.32 -15.81 -8.32
N LYS A 286 50.09 -16.02 -9.39
CA LYS A 286 51.53 -16.31 -9.36
C LYS A 286 52.42 -15.18 -8.85
N SER A 287 51.85 -14.04 -8.45
CA SER A 287 52.58 -12.97 -7.76
C SER A 287 52.57 -13.11 -6.23
N THR A 288 51.75 -14.01 -5.68
CA THR A 288 51.64 -14.23 -4.22
C THR A 288 52.63 -15.28 -3.68
N TYR A 289 53.27 -16.05 -4.57
CA TYR A 289 54.16 -17.16 -4.20
C TYR A 289 55.34 -17.36 -5.16
N SER A 290 56.41 -17.97 -4.64
CA SER A 290 57.55 -18.43 -5.44
C SER A 290 57.63 -19.97 -5.49
N VAL A 291 57.92 -20.51 -6.68
CA VAL A 291 57.87 -21.96 -6.99
C VAL A 291 59.24 -22.62 -6.89
N MET A 292 59.30 -23.81 -6.30
CA MET A 292 60.48 -24.67 -6.26
C MET A 292 60.15 -26.16 -6.42
N ASP A 293 61.18 -26.93 -6.77
CA ASP A 293 61.15 -28.40 -6.86
C ASP A 293 61.08 -29.04 -5.45
N ILE A 294 60.30 -30.11 -5.30
CA ILE A 294 60.17 -30.90 -4.06
C ILE A 294 61.53 -31.37 -3.53
N SER A 295 62.49 -31.62 -4.42
CA SER A 295 63.85 -32.05 -4.09
C SER A 295 64.60 -31.08 -3.14
N LYS A 296 64.10 -29.85 -2.98
CA LYS A 296 64.65 -28.84 -2.06
C LYS A 296 63.96 -28.76 -0.70
N LEU A 297 62.89 -29.54 -0.47
CA LEU A 297 62.09 -29.46 0.75
C LEU A 297 62.94 -29.70 2.01
N GLU A 298 63.83 -30.69 1.96
CA GLU A 298 64.73 -31.02 3.07
C GLU A 298 65.65 -29.85 3.43
N GLU A 299 66.27 -29.19 2.44
CA GLU A 299 67.14 -28.01 2.64
C GLU A 299 66.38 -26.85 3.30
N LEU A 300 65.14 -26.59 2.87
CA LEU A 300 64.32 -25.46 3.35
C LEU A 300 63.76 -25.65 4.76
N VAL A 301 63.47 -26.89 5.14
CA VAL A 301 62.82 -27.25 6.41
C VAL A 301 63.85 -27.46 7.53
N THR A 302 65.10 -27.65 7.16
CA THR A 302 66.24 -27.89 8.06
C THR A 302 67.18 -26.69 8.18
N ASP A 303 66.91 -25.62 7.43
CA ASP A 303 67.66 -24.35 7.48
C ASP A 303 67.65 -23.75 8.89
N ILE A 304 68.87 -23.59 9.42
CA ILE A 304 69.20 -23.13 10.78
C ILE A 304 68.94 -21.63 10.93
N ASP A 305 69.03 -20.86 9.83
CA ASP A 305 68.73 -19.42 9.82
C ASP A 305 67.22 -19.15 9.77
N SER A 306 66.40 -20.19 9.58
CA SER A 306 64.93 -20.12 9.61
C SER A 306 64.34 -20.60 10.94
N ASP A 307 63.15 -20.10 11.25
CA ASP A 307 62.47 -20.32 12.53
C ASP A 307 60.94 -20.45 12.36
N ALA A 308 60.23 -20.63 13.48
CA ALA A 308 58.77 -20.70 13.50
C ALA A 308 58.07 -19.39 13.05
N SER A 309 58.80 -18.27 13.00
CA SER A 309 58.32 -16.97 12.52
C SER A 309 58.52 -16.76 11.01
N SER A 310 59.28 -17.65 10.37
CA SER A 310 59.57 -17.60 8.93
C SER A 310 58.33 -17.99 8.10
N PRO A 311 58.17 -17.47 6.87
CA PRO A 311 56.95 -17.70 6.08
C PRO A 311 56.68 -19.19 5.85
N PRO A 312 55.43 -19.67 6.04
CA PRO A 312 55.08 -21.07 5.87
C PRO A 312 55.27 -21.51 4.41
N VAL A 313 55.55 -22.80 4.23
CA VAL A 313 55.77 -23.42 2.93
C VAL A 313 54.60 -24.35 2.61
N ARG A 314 54.00 -24.23 1.43
CA ARG A 314 52.92 -25.12 0.95
C ARG A 314 53.49 -26.11 -0.07
N VAL A 315 53.30 -27.40 0.15
CA VAL A 315 53.87 -28.49 -0.65
C VAL A 315 52.74 -29.28 -1.29
N PHE A 316 52.72 -29.34 -2.63
CA PHE A 316 51.74 -30.09 -3.39
C PHE A 316 52.27 -31.48 -3.71
N LEU A 317 51.58 -32.52 -3.24
CA LEU A 317 51.96 -33.92 -3.41
C LEU A 317 50.86 -34.73 -4.07
N ARG A 318 51.24 -35.63 -4.98
CA ARG A 318 50.29 -36.58 -5.57
C ARG A 318 50.03 -37.72 -4.59
N GLU A 319 48.76 -38.09 -4.41
CA GLU A 319 48.39 -39.15 -3.48
C GLU A 319 48.89 -40.52 -4.00
N ALA A 320 49.25 -41.41 -3.08
CA ALA A 320 49.45 -42.82 -3.41
C ALA A 320 48.08 -43.50 -3.44
N GLU A 321 47.59 -43.87 -4.63
CA GLU A 321 46.32 -44.58 -4.78
C GLU A 321 46.42 -45.99 -4.19
N ASP A 322 45.71 -46.24 -3.09
CA ASP A 322 45.51 -47.56 -2.53
C ASP A 322 44.01 -47.86 -2.44
N VAL A 323 43.59 -48.98 -3.02
CA VAL A 323 42.17 -49.30 -3.25
C VAL A 323 41.44 -49.63 -1.94
N ASN A 324 42.17 -50.02 -0.89
CA ASN A 324 41.58 -50.54 0.35
C ASN A 324 41.37 -49.49 1.44
N ASN A 325 42.10 -48.37 1.43
CA ASN A 325 42.00 -47.28 2.42
C ASN A 325 42.06 -45.93 1.67
N PRO A 326 41.07 -45.03 1.80
CA PRO A 326 41.10 -43.71 1.15
C PRO A 326 42.25 -42.84 1.71
N SER A 327 42.64 -41.80 0.96
CA SER A 327 43.63 -40.80 1.39
C SER A 327 43.08 -39.94 2.52
N ILE A 328 43.93 -39.61 3.50
CA ILE A 328 43.57 -38.63 4.53
C ILE A 328 43.36 -37.22 3.96
N LEU A 329 44.11 -36.84 2.91
CA LEU A 329 44.06 -35.48 2.33
C LEU A 329 42.77 -35.20 1.56
N HIS A 330 42.11 -36.22 1.00
CA HIS A 330 40.89 -36.05 0.24
C HIS A 330 39.86 -37.13 0.56
N ASN A 331 38.83 -36.75 1.31
CA ASN A 331 37.75 -37.64 1.72
C ASN A 331 36.49 -37.52 0.85
N GLY A 332 36.59 -36.91 -0.34
CA GLY A 332 35.46 -36.63 -1.24
C GLY A 332 34.53 -35.50 -0.80
N VAL A 333 34.48 -35.23 0.52
CA VAL A 333 33.56 -34.24 1.14
C VAL A 333 34.30 -33.06 1.77
N VAL A 334 35.54 -33.28 2.22
CA VAL A 334 36.42 -32.30 2.88
C VAL A 334 37.83 -32.55 2.37
N ASP A 335 38.50 -31.46 2.00
CA ASP A 335 39.91 -31.42 1.64
C ASP A 335 40.71 -31.10 2.91
N ILE A 336 41.62 -32.00 3.29
CA ILE A 336 42.41 -31.90 4.50
C ILE A 336 43.84 -31.56 4.12
N SER A 337 44.37 -30.44 4.63
CA SER A 337 45.81 -30.16 4.58
C SER A 337 46.46 -30.50 5.93
N LEU A 338 47.63 -31.14 5.86
CA LEU A 338 48.40 -31.53 7.05
C LEU A 338 49.53 -30.50 7.25
N VAL A 339 49.56 -29.82 8.39
CA VAL A 339 50.61 -28.84 8.70
C VAL A 339 51.59 -29.44 9.70
N ASP A 340 52.85 -29.71 9.32
CA ASP A 340 53.91 -30.00 10.30
C ASP A 340 54.33 -28.70 10.98
N ALA A 341 54.28 -28.68 12.31
CA ALA A 341 54.78 -27.59 13.11
C ALA A 341 56.23 -27.85 13.55
N PRO A 342 57.08 -26.82 13.64
CA PRO A 342 58.38 -26.96 14.25
C PRO A 342 58.27 -27.47 15.69
N GLY A 343 59.28 -28.21 16.14
CA GLY A 343 59.25 -28.82 17.46
C GLY A 343 59.17 -27.80 18.60
N LEU A 344 58.36 -28.12 19.62
CA LEU A 344 58.13 -27.22 20.74
C LEU A 344 59.42 -27.00 21.55
N ASN A 345 59.91 -25.77 21.50
CA ASN A 345 61.01 -25.24 22.30
C ASN A 345 60.54 -23.94 22.99
N ARG A 346 61.39 -23.34 23.83
CA ARG A 346 61.01 -22.16 24.64
C ARG A 346 60.51 -20.97 23.80
N ASP A 347 60.98 -20.84 22.57
CA ASP A 347 60.74 -19.69 21.71
C ASP A 347 59.63 -19.99 20.67
N SER A 348 59.44 -21.25 20.27
CA SER A 348 58.40 -21.66 19.30
C SER A 348 57.00 -21.87 19.90
N ILE A 349 56.87 -22.22 21.19
CA ILE A 349 55.56 -22.52 21.84
C ILE A 349 54.51 -21.45 21.55
N LYS A 350 54.88 -20.16 21.68
CA LYS A 350 53.94 -19.05 21.48
C LYS A 350 53.49 -18.92 20.03
N THR A 351 54.41 -19.07 19.08
CA THR A 351 54.12 -18.96 17.65
C THR A 351 53.24 -20.12 17.21
N THR A 352 53.55 -21.36 17.62
CA THR A 352 52.71 -22.54 17.34
C THR A 352 51.35 -22.49 18.02
N ALA A 353 51.27 -21.98 19.25
CA ALA A 353 49.98 -21.79 19.93
C ALA A 353 49.15 -20.64 19.34
N ASN A 354 49.78 -19.60 18.79
CA ASN A 354 49.08 -18.54 18.05
C ASN A 354 48.55 -19.08 16.72
N PHE A 355 49.34 -19.85 15.97
CA PHE A 355 48.95 -20.52 14.74
C PHE A 355 47.74 -21.44 15.00
N ALA A 356 47.81 -22.29 16.04
CA ALA A 356 46.73 -23.19 16.47
C ALA A 356 45.38 -22.51 16.79
N ARG A 357 45.34 -21.19 17.01
CA ARG A 357 44.09 -20.42 17.24
C ARG A 357 43.43 -19.89 15.96
N GLN A 358 44.06 -20.01 14.79
CA GLN A 358 43.46 -19.61 13.51
C GLN A 358 42.14 -20.36 13.26
N GLU A 359 41.18 -19.70 12.61
CA GLU A 359 39.85 -20.28 12.33
C GLU A 359 39.90 -21.45 11.34
N GLU A 360 40.87 -21.45 10.43
CA GLU A 360 41.05 -22.47 9.39
C GLU A 360 41.53 -23.82 9.95
N ILE A 361 42.20 -23.80 11.12
CA ILE A 361 42.71 -25.00 11.78
C ILE A 361 41.58 -25.67 12.56
N ASP A 362 40.94 -26.66 11.95
CA ASP A 362 39.85 -27.41 12.58
C ASP A 362 40.36 -28.39 13.64
N VAL A 363 41.57 -28.97 13.49
CA VAL A 363 42.11 -29.98 14.42
C VAL A 363 43.57 -29.73 14.75
N VAL A 364 43.93 -29.95 16.02
CA VAL A 364 45.31 -29.97 16.51
C VAL A 364 45.66 -31.39 16.95
N VAL A 365 46.60 -32.01 16.25
CA VAL A 365 47.20 -33.32 16.54
C VAL A 365 48.45 -33.11 17.38
N PHE A 366 48.41 -33.52 18.65
CA PHE A 366 49.52 -33.41 19.59
C PHE A 366 50.27 -34.74 19.73
N VAL A 367 51.49 -34.81 19.19
CA VAL A 367 52.35 -36.00 19.21
C VAL A 367 53.22 -36.03 20.46
N VAL A 368 53.13 -37.13 21.21
CA VAL A 368 53.86 -37.39 22.45
C VAL A 368 54.78 -38.59 22.24
N SER A 369 56.07 -38.46 22.56
CA SER A 369 56.94 -39.63 22.65
C SER A 369 56.61 -40.43 23.91
N ALA A 370 56.23 -41.71 23.74
CA ALA A 370 55.87 -42.59 24.85
C ALA A 370 57.03 -42.80 25.85
N ALA A 371 58.28 -42.65 25.40
CA ALA A 371 59.46 -42.66 26.27
C ALA A 371 59.56 -41.39 27.14
N ASN A 372 59.29 -40.21 26.56
CA ASN A 372 59.56 -38.92 27.20
C ASN A 372 58.39 -38.37 28.04
N HIS A 373 57.17 -38.88 27.83
CA HIS A 373 55.92 -38.36 28.43
C HIS A 373 55.69 -36.86 28.08
N PHE A 374 54.70 -36.19 28.70
CA PHE A 374 54.49 -34.76 28.47
C PHE A 374 55.55 -33.91 29.18
N THR A 375 56.39 -33.21 28.41
CA THR A 375 57.34 -32.20 28.92
C THR A 375 56.65 -30.95 29.46
N LEU A 376 57.40 -30.00 30.01
CA LEU A 376 56.87 -28.69 30.41
C LEU A 376 56.38 -27.87 29.20
N SER A 377 57.13 -27.89 28.09
CA SER A 377 56.77 -27.23 26.82
C SER A 377 55.43 -27.75 26.30
N ALA A 378 55.25 -29.08 26.27
CA ALA A 378 54.01 -29.72 25.87
C ALA A 378 52.82 -29.31 26.76
N LYS A 379 53.02 -29.24 28.08
CA LYS A 379 51.98 -28.85 29.04
C LYS A 379 51.56 -27.38 28.86
N GLU A 380 52.51 -26.48 28.65
CA GLU A 380 52.25 -25.07 28.41
C GLU A 380 51.50 -24.86 27.08
N PHE A 381 51.91 -25.55 26.01
CA PHE A 381 51.18 -25.53 24.74
C PHE A 381 49.74 -26.05 24.89
N ILE A 382 49.55 -27.22 25.50
CA ILE A 382 48.21 -27.82 25.68
C ILE A 382 47.31 -26.93 26.53
N TRP A 383 47.86 -26.29 27.57
CA TRP A 383 47.11 -25.32 28.37
C TRP A 383 46.71 -24.10 27.55
N GLN A 384 47.62 -23.51 26.77
CA GLN A 384 47.33 -22.33 25.96
C GLN A 384 46.37 -22.62 24.79
N ALA A 385 46.52 -23.76 24.11
CA ALA A 385 45.66 -24.16 23.00
C ALA A 385 44.28 -24.67 23.47
N GLY A 386 44.23 -25.39 24.60
CA GLY A 386 43.02 -26.01 25.15
C GLY A 386 41.97 -25.03 25.69
N HIS A 387 42.33 -23.76 25.92
CA HIS A 387 41.37 -22.69 26.21
C HIS A 387 40.54 -22.30 24.97
N GLU A 388 41.13 -22.39 23.77
CA GLU A 388 40.48 -22.02 22.50
C GLU A 388 39.85 -23.23 21.81
N LYS A 389 40.63 -24.30 21.62
CA LYS A 389 40.20 -25.53 20.97
C LYS A 389 39.83 -26.54 22.06
N ALA A 390 38.52 -26.75 22.25
CA ALA A 390 37.97 -27.53 23.37
C ALA A 390 38.39 -29.02 23.41
N HIS A 391 38.83 -29.60 22.28
CA HIS A 391 39.25 -30.98 22.16
C HIS A 391 40.57 -31.03 21.37
N LEU A 392 41.53 -31.82 21.82
CA LEU A 392 42.82 -32.03 21.16
C LEU A 392 42.95 -33.51 20.77
N PHE A 393 43.60 -33.80 19.65
CA PHE A 393 43.79 -35.18 19.19
C PHE A 393 45.20 -35.64 19.58
N ILE A 394 45.35 -36.61 20.46
CA ILE A 394 46.63 -36.95 21.11
C ILE A 394 47.17 -38.28 20.58
N VAL A 395 48.41 -38.25 20.09
CA VAL A 395 49.07 -39.41 19.47
C VAL A 395 50.33 -39.77 20.26
N VAL A 396 50.29 -40.90 20.96
CA VAL A 396 51.40 -41.41 21.75
C VAL A 396 52.23 -42.36 20.87
N ASN A 397 53.32 -41.83 20.32
CA ASN A 397 54.19 -42.53 19.35
C ASN A 397 55.36 -43.26 20.05
N ARG A 398 56.00 -44.22 19.36
CA ARG A 398 57.06 -45.11 19.90
C ARG A 398 56.58 -45.99 21.06
N TYR A 399 55.31 -46.40 21.04
CA TYR A 399 54.69 -47.17 22.13
C TYR A 399 55.24 -48.61 22.26
N ASP A 400 55.88 -49.12 21.21
CA ASP A 400 56.54 -50.42 21.12
C ASP A 400 57.84 -50.49 21.94
N GLN A 401 58.59 -49.39 22.04
CA GLN A 401 59.88 -49.30 22.73
C GLN A 401 59.75 -49.48 24.25
N LEU A 402 58.52 -49.44 24.78
CA LEU A 402 58.19 -49.57 26.19
C LEU A 402 57.95 -51.01 26.60
N LYS A 403 58.69 -51.46 27.62
CA LYS A 403 58.48 -52.77 28.28
C LYS A 403 57.21 -52.82 29.13
N ASP A 404 56.81 -51.71 29.74
CA ASP A 404 55.61 -51.59 30.59
C ASP A 404 54.59 -50.64 29.96
N LYS A 405 53.90 -51.17 28.94
CA LYS A 405 52.86 -50.49 28.17
C LYS A 405 51.70 -50.01 29.04
N ALA A 406 51.26 -50.83 30.00
CA ALA A 406 50.13 -50.53 30.88
C ALA A 406 50.40 -49.34 31.82
N ARG A 407 51.60 -49.26 32.40
CA ARG A 407 52.00 -48.13 33.24
C ARG A 407 52.09 -46.82 32.46
N CYS A 408 52.64 -46.86 31.25
CA CYS A 408 52.68 -45.68 30.37
C CYS A 408 51.27 -45.17 30.05
N ARG A 409 50.37 -46.04 29.57
CA ARG A 409 48.98 -45.69 29.27
C ARG A 409 48.29 -45.03 30.47
N ARG A 410 48.45 -45.57 31.67
CA ARG A 410 47.88 -44.97 32.90
C ARG A 410 48.44 -43.58 33.19
N LEU A 411 49.76 -43.39 33.13
CA LEU A 411 50.41 -42.11 33.44
C LEU A 411 50.05 -41.02 32.44
N VAL A 412 50.03 -41.35 31.14
CA VAL A 412 49.63 -40.43 30.08
C VAL A 412 48.18 -40.01 30.25
N MET A 413 47.26 -40.96 30.47
CA MET A 413 45.84 -40.66 30.70
C MET A 413 45.59 -39.81 31.95
N GLU A 414 46.34 -40.03 33.03
CA GLU A 414 46.28 -39.23 34.26
C GLU A 414 46.76 -37.78 34.01
N GLN A 415 47.75 -37.58 33.15
CA GLN A 415 48.22 -36.26 32.73
C GLN A 415 47.22 -35.55 31.79
N ILE A 416 46.62 -36.27 30.82
CA ILE A 416 45.59 -35.71 29.93
C ILE A 416 44.38 -35.22 30.74
N LYS A 417 43.94 -36.00 31.74
CA LYS A 417 42.84 -35.62 32.65
C LYS A 417 43.06 -34.29 33.37
N GLN A 418 44.32 -33.93 33.67
CA GLN A 418 44.66 -32.67 34.32
C GLN A 418 44.79 -31.50 33.33
N LEU A 419 45.25 -31.77 32.11
CA LEU A 419 45.58 -30.74 31.11
C LEU A 419 44.41 -30.40 30.18
N SER A 420 43.62 -31.39 29.76
CA SER A 420 42.47 -31.24 28.87
C SER A 420 41.36 -32.22 29.28
N PRO A 421 40.50 -31.85 30.25
CA PRO A 421 39.45 -32.72 30.77
C PRO A 421 38.47 -33.22 29.70
N LYS A 422 38.09 -32.37 28.74
CA LYS A 422 37.19 -32.73 27.62
C LYS A 422 37.81 -33.78 26.70
N THR A 423 39.11 -33.69 26.43
CA THR A 423 39.85 -34.72 25.66
C THR A 423 39.94 -36.04 26.42
N TYR A 424 39.89 -36.00 27.76
CA TYR A 424 39.85 -37.21 28.59
C TYR A 424 38.45 -37.88 28.64
N GLU A 425 37.37 -37.11 28.51
CA GLU A 425 35.99 -37.64 28.44
C GLU A 425 35.78 -38.49 27.18
N ASP A 426 36.28 -38.04 26.03
CA ASP A 426 36.21 -38.73 24.73
C ASP A 426 37.52 -39.50 24.39
N ALA A 427 38.28 -39.93 25.40
CA ALA A 427 39.65 -40.42 25.18
C ALA A 427 39.78 -41.67 24.28
N ASP A 428 38.74 -42.50 24.18
CA ASP A 428 38.75 -43.71 23.33
C ASP A 428 38.80 -43.37 21.82
N SER A 429 38.37 -42.17 21.41
CA SER A 429 38.45 -41.68 20.03
C SER A 429 39.51 -40.59 19.81
N LEU A 430 40.00 -39.96 20.89
CA LEU A 430 40.96 -38.86 20.83
C LEU A 430 42.39 -39.21 21.26
N VAL A 431 42.63 -40.33 21.95
CA VAL A 431 43.95 -40.69 22.50
C VAL A 431 44.42 -42.04 21.96
N HIS A 432 45.37 -41.99 21.03
CA HIS A 432 45.85 -43.17 20.29
C HIS A 432 47.28 -43.53 20.68
N PHE A 433 47.57 -44.83 20.81
CA PHE A 433 48.89 -45.36 21.13
C PHE A 433 49.42 -46.14 19.93
N VAL A 434 50.46 -45.62 19.27
CA VAL A 434 50.89 -46.07 17.92
C VAL A 434 52.42 -46.16 17.79
N ASP A 435 52.86 -46.69 16.66
CA ASP A 435 54.25 -46.77 16.23
C ASP A 435 54.33 -46.43 14.73
N SER A 436 54.51 -45.14 14.42
CA SER A 436 54.56 -44.65 13.03
C SER A 436 55.72 -45.25 12.24
N ALA A 437 56.85 -45.54 12.90
CA ALA A 437 58.04 -46.04 12.21
C ALA A 437 57.83 -47.46 11.67
N LYS A 438 57.09 -48.32 12.39
CA LYS A 438 56.74 -49.65 11.87
C LYS A 438 55.64 -49.62 10.82
N ALA A 439 54.63 -48.77 11.00
CA ALA A 439 53.58 -48.58 10.01
C ALA A 439 54.16 -48.09 8.65
N ALA A 440 55.15 -47.20 8.68
CA ALA A 440 55.84 -46.73 7.47
C ALA A 440 56.68 -47.82 6.74
N MET A 441 57.08 -48.89 7.41
CA MET A 441 57.96 -49.94 6.84
C MET A 441 57.22 -51.09 6.15
N GLY A 442 55.88 -51.15 6.22
CA GLY A 442 55.06 -52.12 5.47
C GLY A 442 55.40 -53.59 5.74
N VAL A 443 54.90 -54.15 6.85
CA VAL A 443 55.25 -55.51 7.27
C VAL A 443 54.68 -56.57 6.33
N ALA A 444 55.52 -57.52 5.89
CA ALA A 444 55.12 -58.67 5.07
C ALA A 444 54.12 -59.59 5.82
N PRO A 445 53.19 -60.25 5.11
CA PRO A 445 52.07 -60.96 5.74
C PRO A 445 52.54 -62.15 6.59
N GLY A 446 52.22 -62.14 7.90
CA GLY A 446 52.45 -63.28 8.79
C GLY A 446 52.37 -63.02 10.30
N GLU A 447 52.80 -61.85 10.79
CA GLU A 447 52.87 -61.54 12.25
C GLU A 447 52.52 -60.07 12.60
N GLY A 448 51.85 -59.32 11.70
CA GLY A 448 51.74 -57.84 11.79
C GLY A 448 50.40 -57.26 12.27
N ASP A 449 49.33 -58.04 12.27
CA ASP A 449 47.95 -57.54 12.15
C ASP A 449 47.54 -56.53 13.26
N GLU A 450 47.78 -56.81 14.54
CA GLU A 450 47.36 -55.92 15.67
C GLU A 450 47.96 -54.49 15.63
N LEU A 451 49.11 -54.30 14.97
CA LEU A 451 49.83 -53.02 14.96
C LEU A 451 49.43 -52.12 13.78
N ASP A 452 49.08 -52.73 12.64
CA ASP A 452 48.52 -52.03 11.48
C ASP A 452 47.08 -51.57 11.77
N ASP A 453 46.34 -52.39 12.53
CA ASP A 453 45.00 -52.05 13.03
C ASP A 453 44.99 -50.81 13.94
N ALA A 454 46.01 -50.64 14.79
CA ALA A 454 46.12 -49.48 15.68
C ALA A 454 46.38 -48.18 14.90
N PHE A 455 47.16 -48.23 13.82
CA PHE A 455 47.39 -47.07 12.96
C PHE A 455 46.19 -46.79 12.04
N SER A 456 45.56 -47.83 11.51
CA SER A 456 44.29 -47.72 10.79
C SER A 456 43.21 -47.07 11.67
N HIS A 457 43.09 -47.48 12.94
CA HIS A 457 42.16 -46.88 13.90
C HIS A 457 42.42 -45.38 14.14
N LEU A 458 43.69 -44.99 14.25
CA LEU A 458 44.12 -43.59 14.36
C LEU A 458 43.64 -42.77 13.14
N GLU A 459 43.88 -43.25 11.92
CA GLU A 459 43.51 -42.58 10.66
C GLU A 459 41.99 -42.38 10.55
N HIS A 460 41.20 -43.42 10.87
CA HIS A 460 39.73 -43.36 10.87
C HIS A 460 39.18 -42.44 11.96
N SER A 461 39.80 -42.44 13.15
CA SER A 461 39.41 -41.57 14.26
C SER A 461 39.72 -40.10 13.97
N LEU A 462 40.88 -39.82 13.36
CA LEU A 462 41.26 -38.46 12.95
C LEU A 462 40.29 -37.93 11.89
N ARG A 463 39.97 -38.74 10.86
CA ARG A 463 39.01 -38.40 9.80
C ARG A 463 37.62 -38.05 10.36
N SER A 464 37.07 -38.92 11.21
CA SER A 464 35.75 -38.69 11.81
C SER A 464 35.76 -37.50 12.78
N PHE A 465 36.85 -37.30 13.52
CA PHE A 465 37.01 -36.15 14.41
C PHE A 465 37.07 -34.81 13.66
N VAL A 466 37.75 -34.73 12.52
CA VAL A 466 37.75 -33.52 11.66
C VAL A 466 36.32 -33.14 11.26
N LEU A 467 35.51 -34.09 10.81
CA LEU A 467 34.10 -33.85 10.42
C LEU A 467 33.22 -33.42 11.60
N VAL A 468 33.36 -34.08 12.76
CA VAL A 468 32.64 -33.73 13.99
C VAL A 468 33.02 -32.34 14.48
N ASN A 469 34.30 -31.97 14.44
CA ASN A 469 34.73 -30.64 14.87
C ASN A 469 34.31 -29.57 13.87
N ARG A 470 34.41 -29.82 12.55
CA ARG A 470 33.90 -28.95 11.48
C ARG A 470 32.39 -28.68 11.60
N SER A 471 31.62 -29.70 11.97
CA SER A 471 30.18 -29.54 12.27
C SER A 471 29.95 -28.56 13.43
N LYS A 472 30.75 -28.64 14.50
CA LYS A 472 30.67 -27.73 15.65
C LYS A 472 31.21 -26.32 15.36
N SER A 473 32.33 -26.20 14.62
CA SER A 473 33.04 -24.94 14.36
C SER A 473 32.47 -24.12 13.21
N LYS A 474 32.01 -24.77 12.12
CA LYS A 474 31.51 -24.10 10.91
C LYS A 474 29.98 -24.13 10.80
N LEU A 475 29.33 -25.28 10.99
CA LEU A 475 27.86 -25.39 10.85
C LEU A 475 27.10 -24.83 12.06
N GLY A 476 27.57 -25.09 13.28
CA GLY A 476 26.93 -24.66 14.54
C GLY A 476 26.62 -23.15 14.64
N PRO A 477 27.58 -22.24 14.36
CA PRO A 477 27.31 -20.80 14.36
C PRO A 477 26.24 -20.36 13.36
N ALA A 478 26.23 -20.96 12.16
CA ALA A 478 25.23 -20.66 11.14
C ALA A 478 23.84 -21.19 11.52
N GLN A 479 23.77 -22.40 12.08
CA GLN A 479 22.52 -22.96 12.63
C GLN A 479 21.92 -22.05 13.72
N ASN A 480 22.76 -21.59 14.67
CA ASN A 480 22.33 -20.67 15.72
C ASN A 480 21.84 -19.33 15.13
N TYR A 481 22.57 -18.75 14.17
CA TYR A 481 22.20 -17.50 13.52
C TYR A 481 20.84 -17.59 12.82
N VAL A 482 20.61 -18.63 12.00
CA VAL A 482 19.32 -18.86 11.33
C VAL A 482 18.20 -19.06 12.36
N THR A 483 18.44 -19.83 13.42
CA THR A 483 17.43 -20.08 14.47
C THR A 483 16.99 -18.80 15.16
N HIS A 484 17.94 -17.94 15.53
CA HIS A 484 17.68 -16.64 16.14
C HIS A 484 16.98 -15.67 15.19
N LEU A 485 17.40 -15.65 13.91
CA LEU A 485 16.82 -14.79 12.88
C LEU A 485 15.36 -15.14 12.62
N LEU A 486 15.03 -16.43 12.51
CA LEU A 486 13.66 -16.91 12.33
C LEU A 486 12.77 -16.58 13.53
N ALA A 487 13.30 -16.62 14.76
CA ALA A 487 12.57 -16.22 15.95
C ALA A 487 12.31 -14.69 16.00
N ASP A 488 13.25 -13.87 15.54
CA ASP A 488 13.06 -12.42 15.37
C ASP A 488 12.01 -12.11 14.27
N VAL A 489 12.02 -12.84 13.14
CA VAL A 489 11.04 -12.66 12.05
C VAL A 489 9.63 -13.11 12.47
N GLU A 490 9.49 -14.24 13.18
CA GLU A 490 8.22 -14.69 13.79
C GLU A 490 7.65 -13.63 14.75
N LEU A 491 8.51 -12.99 15.55
CA LEU A 491 8.13 -11.93 16.47
C LEU A 491 7.64 -10.66 15.75
N LEU A 492 8.29 -10.28 14.64
CA LEU A 492 7.84 -9.17 13.79
C LEU A 492 6.50 -9.48 13.11
N ALA A 493 6.35 -10.68 12.55
CA ALA A 493 5.13 -11.10 11.86
C ALA A 493 3.92 -11.15 12.81
N SER A 494 4.07 -11.81 13.96
CA SER A 494 3.00 -11.94 14.95
C SER A 494 2.64 -10.62 15.63
N ALA A 495 3.60 -9.70 15.84
CA ALA A 495 3.28 -8.34 16.30
C ALA A 495 2.50 -7.54 15.26
N ASN A 496 2.88 -7.62 13.98
CA ASN A 496 2.24 -6.85 12.91
C ASN A 496 0.90 -7.44 12.46
N SER A 497 0.66 -8.75 12.64
CA SER A 497 -0.66 -9.34 12.41
C SER A 497 -1.69 -8.80 13.41
N VAL A 498 -1.31 -8.50 14.65
CA VAL A 498 -2.17 -7.79 15.63
C VAL A 498 -2.50 -6.36 15.15
N VAL A 499 -1.53 -5.62 14.59
CA VAL A 499 -1.78 -4.28 14.00
C VAL A 499 -2.73 -4.37 12.83
N ALA A 500 -2.46 -5.25 11.87
CA ALA A 500 -3.29 -5.41 10.68
C ALA A 500 -4.71 -5.87 11.03
N THR A 501 -4.88 -6.68 12.09
CA THR A 501 -6.19 -7.02 12.67
C THR A 501 -6.91 -5.78 13.18
N LYS A 502 -6.24 -4.96 14.01
CA LYS A 502 -6.79 -3.70 14.55
C LYS A 502 -7.16 -2.70 13.45
N GLU A 503 -6.26 -2.46 12.47
CA GLU A 503 -6.51 -1.54 11.36
C GLU A 503 -7.65 -2.03 10.44
N ARG A 504 -7.75 -3.34 10.17
CA ARG A 504 -8.90 -3.95 9.47
C ARG A 504 -10.21 -3.70 10.22
N ASP A 505 -10.23 -3.94 11.52
CA ASP A 505 -11.45 -3.85 12.31
C ASP A 505 -11.91 -2.39 12.48
N ILE A 506 -10.99 -1.43 12.57
CA ILE A 506 -11.31 0.01 12.51
C ILE A 506 -11.94 0.37 11.17
N ALA A 507 -11.30 0.03 10.05
CA ALA A 507 -11.81 0.33 8.71
C ALA A 507 -13.19 -0.30 8.47
N ARG A 508 -13.39 -1.55 8.90
CA ARG A 508 -14.66 -2.27 8.79
C ARG A 508 -15.77 -1.65 9.63
N ASN A 509 -15.49 -1.26 10.88
CA ASN A 509 -16.46 -0.55 11.72
C ASN A 509 -16.89 0.79 11.12
N GLU A 510 -15.99 1.49 10.42
CA GLU A 510 -16.32 2.74 9.76
C GLU A 510 -17.11 2.54 8.45
N LEU A 511 -16.82 1.47 7.70
CA LEU A 511 -17.64 1.03 6.57
C LEU A 511 -19.08 0.70 7.01
N ASP A 512 -19.25 -0.07 8.09
CA ASP A 512 -20.56 -0.43 8.63
C ASP A 512 -21.38 0.81 9.07
N ARG A 513 -20.72 1.94 9.36
CA ARG A 513 -21.36 3.24 9.65
C ARG A 513 -21.70 4.04 8.41
N ILE A 514 -20.72 4.30 7.52
CA ILE A 514 -20.89 5.24 6.40
C ILE A 514 -21.69 4.62 5.25
N LYS A 515 -21.48 3.34 4.94
CA LYS A 515 -22.07 2.65 3.79
C LYS A 515 -23.61 2.68 3.76
N PRO A 516 -24.36 2.38 4.84
CA PRO A 516 -25.82 2.50 4.83
C PRO A 516 -26.31 3.95 4.66
N VAL A 517 -25.57 4.94 5.17
CA VAL A 517 -25.90 6.37 4.97
C VAL A 517 -25.71 6.76 3.51
N LEU A 518 -24.61 6.35 2.87
CA LEU A 518 -24.35 6.59 1.46
C LEU A 518 -25.40 5.94 0.55
N GLU A 519 -25.84 4.72 0.86
CA GLU A 519 -26.93 4.05 0.12
C GLU A 519 -28.28 4.76 0.32
N LYS A 520 -28.61 5.17 1.55
CA LYS A 520 -29.81 5.96 1.84
C LYS A 520 -29.82 7.28 1.06
N MET A 521 -28.68 7.99 0.99
CA MET A 521 -28.54 9.20 0.20
C MET A 521 -28.70 8.91 -1.30
N LYS A 522 -28.00 7.91 -1.85
CA LYS A 522 -28.14 7.52 -3.27
C LYS A 522 -29.59 7.22 -3.66
N LYS A 523 -30.34 6.52 -2.79
CA LYS A 523 -31.78 6.26 -2.98
C LYS A 523 -32.65 7.51 -2.83
N GLY A 524 -32.29 8.41 -1.92
CA GLY A 524 -33.00 9.68 -1.70
C GLY A 524 -32.77 10.74 -2.78
N ARG A 525 -31.80 10.54 -3.68
CA ARG A 525 -31.41 11.48 -4.73
C ARG A 525 -32.53 11.79 -5.72
N GLU A 526 -33.20 10.75 -6.23
CA GLU A 526 -34.25 10.89 -7.26
C GLU A 526 -35.43 11.71 -6.71
N GLY A 527 -35.95 11.35 -5.52
CA GLY A 527 -37.01 12.10 -4.86
C GLY A 527 -36.65 13.55 -4.51
N LEU A 528 -35.38 13.85 -4.23
CA LEU A 528 -34.90 15.22 -4.04
C LEU A 528 -34.82 15.99 -5.38
N GLU A 529 -34.31 15.35 -6.44
CA GLU A 529 -34.23 15.96 -7.76
C GLU A 529 -35.62 16.28 -8.33
N ASP A 530 -36.58 15.35 -8.18
CA ASP A 530 -37.99 15.49 -8.57
C ASP A 530 -38.70 16.57 -7.76
N GLY A 531 -38.58 16.55 -6.42
CA GLY A 531 -39.21 17.56 -5.54
C GLY A 531 -38.72 18.98 -5.84
N LEU A 532 -37.45 19.13 -6.21
CA LEU A 532 -36.89 20.41 -6.65
C LEU A 532 -37.46 20.89 -8.00
N VAL A 533 -37.67 19.98 -8.96
CA VAL A 533 -38.30 20.32 -10.25
C VAL A 533 -39.77 20.70 -10.03
N GLN A 534 -40.49 19.94 -9.21
CA GLN A 534 -41.90 20.15 -8.93
C GLN A 534 -42.17 21.51 -8.27
N GLU A 535 -41.35 21.94 -7.30
CA GLU A 535 -41.49 23.26 -6.69
C GLU A 535 -41.01 24.39 -7.62
N GLU A 536 -39.99 24.19 -8.49
CA GLU A 536 -39.66 25.16 -9.55
C GLU A 536 -40.86 25.38 -10.49
N GLU A 537 -41.46 24.29 -10.97
CA GLU A 537 -42.58 24.35 -11.92
C GLU A 537 -43.82 24.98 -11.27
N SER A 538 -44.22 24.50 -10.09
CA SER A 538 -45.41 24.99 -9.37
C SER A 538 -45.35 26.49 -9.08
N VAL A 539 -44.21 27.00 -8.58
CA VAL A 539 -44.04 28.43 -8.25
C VAL A 539 -43.98 29.28 -9.52
N THR A 540 -43.35 28.79 -10.59
CA THR A 540 -43.25 29.55 -11.86
C THR A 540 -44.57 29.59 -12.62
N GLU A 541 -45.34 28.51 -12.63
CA GLU A 541 -46.70 28.47 -13.20
C GLU A 541 -47.66 29.36 -12.40
N ALA A 542 -47.65 29.25 -11.07
CA ALA A 542 -48.51 30.06 -10.20
C ALA A 542 -48.26 31.57 -10.38
N SER A 543 -46.99 31.99 -10.41
CA SER A 543 -46.62 33.40 -10.67
C SER A 543 -47.03 33.85 -12.09
N SER A 544 -46.81 33.01 -13.11
CA SER A 544 -47.21 33.31 -14.48
C SER A 544 -48.73 33.50 -14.60
N SER A 545 -49.51 32.54 -14.08
CA SER A 545 -50.97 32.55 -14.12
C SER A 545 -51.57 33.74 -13.36
N ARG A 546 -51.09 34.02 -12.15
CA ARG A 546 -51.52 35.20 -11.38
C ARG A 546 -51.15 36.51 -12.07
N THR A 547 -49.95 36.61 -12.63
CA THR A 547 -49.52 37.80 -13.39
C THR A 547 -50.41 38.02 -14.61
N LYS A 548 -50.64 36.97 -15.42
CA LYS A 548 -51.50 37.04 -16.61
C LYS A 548 -52.92 37.50 -16.22
N LYS A 549 -53.51 36.91 -15.18
CA LYS A 549 -54.83 37.30 -14.65
C LYS A 549 -54.87 38.73 -14.11
N ALA A 550 -53.81 39.19 -13.43
CA ALA A 550 -53.71 40.56 -12.94
C ALA A 550 -53.61 41.57 -14.10
N MET A 551 -52.80 41.28 -15.12
CA MET A 551 -52.62 42.15 -16.28
C MET A 551 -53.86 42.20 -17.18
N THR A 552 -54.58 41.09 -17.40
CA THR A 552 -55.85 41.12 -18.13
C THR A 552 -56.90 41.93 -17.39
N THR A 553 -57.05 41.72 -16.07
CA THR A 553 -57.96 42.53 -15.22
C THR A 553 -57.60 44.02 -15.24
N ALA A 554 -56.30 44.34 -15.25
CA ALA A 554 -55.81 45.72 -15.35
C ALA A 554 -56.17 46.38 -16.69
N LEU A 555 -55.95 45.67 -17.81
CA LEU A 555 -56.32 46.13 -19.15
C LEU A 555 -57.84 46.32 -19.31
N GLU A 556 -58.65 45.43 -18.73
CA GLU A 556 -60.12 45.53 -18.72
C GLU A 556 -60.67 46.70 -17.91
N ARG A 557 -59.94 47.19 -16.88
CA ARG A 557 -60.29 48.43 -16.18
C ARG A 557 -59.90 49.65 -16.99
N VAL A 558 -58.69 49.65 -17.54
CA VAL A 558 -58.21 50.74 -18.40
C VAL A 558 -59.16 50.96 -19.58
N SER A 559 -59.65 49.90 -20.24
CA SER A 559 -60.60 50.04 -21.36
C SER A 559 -62.01 50.50 -20.97
N LYS A 560 -62.34 50.54 -19.68
CA LYS A 560 -63.56 51.18 -19.13
C LYS A 560 -63.32 52.65 -18.75
N GLY A 561 -62.10 53.15 -18.92
CA GLY A 561 -61.67 54.48 -18.47
C GLY A 561 -61.35 54.55 -16.98
N GLU A 562 -61.18 53.40 -16.32
CA GLU A 562 -60.85 53.28 -14.89
C GLU A 562 -59.34 53.08 -14.71
N LEU A 563 -58.83 53.40 -13.51
CA LEU A 563 -57.44 53.09 -13.15
C LEU A 563 -57.23 51.57 -13.10
N ALA A 564 -56.10 51.09 -13.65
CA ALA A 564 -55.75 49.66 -13.65
C ALA A 564 -55.71 49.06 -12.23
N ALA A 565 -55.14 49.82 -11.29
CA ALA A 565 -55.06 49.49 -9.87
C ALA A 565 -55.07 50.78 -9.03
N PRO A 566 -55.65 50.76 -7.81
CA PRO A 566 -55.63 51.91 -6.91
C PRO A 566 -54.22 52.09 -6.31
N GLY A 567 -53.53 53.17 -6.69
CA GLY A 567 -52.18 53.50 -6.22
C GLY A 567 -52.11 54.88 -5.55
N PRO A 568 -51.11 55.10 -4.68
CA PRO A 568 -50.95 56.37 -3.96
C PRO A 568 -50.67 57.52 -4.93
N GLY A 569 -51.49 58.57 -4.90
CA GLY A 569 -51.37 59.73 -5.79
C GLY A 569 -51.81 59.50 -7.23
N LEU A 570 -52.51 58.39 -7.52
CA LEU A 570 -53.12 58.14 -8.83
C LEU A 570 -54.61 58.46 -8.78
N GLU A 571 -54.98 59.62 -9.31
CA GLU A 571 -56.37 60.06 -9.51
C GLU A 571 -56.52 60.56 -10.95
N LEU A 572 -57.73 60.40 -11.52
CA LEU A 572 -58.03 60.95 -12.84
C LEU A 572 -58.12 62.48 -12.75
N PRO A 573 -57.54 63.24 -13.70
CA PRO A 573 -57.58 64.70 -13.66
C PRO A 573 -59.02 65.23 -13.81
N SER A 574 -59.27 66.44 -13.32
CA SER A 574 -60.53 67.15 -13.54
C SER A 574 -60.60 67.75 -14.95
N TYR A 575 -61.73 67.63 -15.63
CA TYR A 575 -61.91 68.15 -16.99
C TYR A 575 -61.80 69.69 -17.05
N PRO A 576 -60.86 70.27 -17.81
CA PRO A 576 -60.60 71.72 -17.86
C PRO A 576 -61.53 72.49 -18.81
N GLY A 577 -62.41 71.80 -19.55
CA GLY A 577 -63.27 72.38 -20.57
C GLY A 577 -62.72 72.30 -21.99
N LEU A 578 -63.52 72.77 -22.94
CA LEU A 578 -63.34 72.57 -24.39
C LEU A 578 -61.99 73.02 -24.98
N LEU A 579 -61.36 74.05 -24.41
CA LEU A 579 -60.08 74.57 -24.90
C LEU A 579 -58.87 73.73 -24.44
N GLY A 580 -59.01 72.94 -23.37
CA GLY A 580 -57.95 72.12 -22.78
C GLY A 580 -58.10 70.61 -23.04
N VAL A 581 -58.92 70.21 -24.02
CA VAL A 581 -59.25 68.80 -24.30
C VAL A 581 -58.00 67.95 -24.64
N TRP A 582 -57.03 68.54 -25.34
CA TRP A 582 -55.78 67.86 -25.70
C TRP A 582 -54.88 67.60 -24.49
N ASP A 583 -54.71 68.60 -23.63
CA ASP A 583 -53.93 68.46 -22.39
C ASP A 583 -54.59 67.48 -21.42
N TYR A 584 -55.93 67.54 -21.31
CA TYR A 584 -56.71 66.57 -20.54
C TYR A 584 -56.53 65.13 -21.04
N ALA A 585 -56.61 64.90 -22.36
CA ALA A 585 -56.38 63.58 -22.94
C ALA A 585 -54.94 63.10 -22.69
N ALA A 586 -53.94 63.98 -22.77
CA ALA A 586 -52.55 63.66 -22.47
C ALA A 586 -52.34 63.29 -20.99
N GLU A 587 -52.96 64.02 -20.07
CA GLU A 587 -52.89 63.74 -18.63
C GLU A 587 -53.62 62.45 -18.26
N VAL A 588 -54.83 62.22 -18.79
CA VAL A 588 -55.58 60.97 -18.60
C VAL A 588 -54.76 59.78 -19.13
N LYS A 589 -54.17 59.88 -20.33
CA LYS A 589 -53.32 58.84 -20.91
C LYS A 589 -52.09 58.55 -20.06
N ARG A 590 -51.41 59.61 -19.58
CA ARG A 590 -50.28 59.49 -18.64
C ARG A 590 -50.69 58.82 -17.33
N VAL A 591 -51.83 59.19 -16.75
CA VAL A 591 -52.33 58.60 -15.49
C VAL A 591 -52.69 57.13 -15.68
N LEU A 592 -53.41 56.77 -16.75
CA LEU A 592 -53.75 55.37 -17.05
C LEU A 592 -52.50 54.50 -17.27
N LEU A 593 -51.52 54.99 -18.03
CA LEU A 593 -50.21 54.32 -18.20
C LEU A 593 -49.47 54.15 -16.86
N SER A 594 -49.45 55.18 -16.00
CA SER A 594 -48.83 55.07 -14.67
C SER A 594 -49.58 54.14 -13.72
N SER A 595 -50.90 53.96 -13.90
CA SER A 595 -51.67 52.96 -13.17
C SER A 595 -51.37 51.53 -13.63
N LEU A 596 -51.05 51.34 -14.92
CA LEU A 596 -50.55 50.06 -15.44
C LEU A 596 -49.15 49.75 -14.92
N ASP A 597 -48.23 50.74 -14.90
CA ASP A 597 -46.91 50.60 -14.26
C ASP A 597 -47.04 50.19 -12.77
N PHE A 598 -48.00 50.77 -12.04
CA PHE A 598 -48.29 50.39 -10.65
C PHE A 598 -48.88 48.96 -10.54
N ALA A 599 -49.78 48.57 -11.45
CA ALA A 599 -50.32 47.20 -11.49
C ALA A 599 -49.22 46.15 -11.76
N VAL A 600 -48.25 46.45 -12.63
CA VAL A 600 -47.05 45.61 -12.84
C VAL A 600 -46.25 45.49 -11.53
N SER A 601 -46.04 46.60 -10.81
CA SER A 601 -45.35 46.57 -9.51
C SER A 601 -46.07 45.71 -8.46
N LEU A 602 -47.42 45.69 -8.45
CA LEU A 602 -48.18 44.79 -7.59
C LEU A 602 -47.99 43.31 -7.96
N ALA A 603 -47.95 42.98 -9.25
CA ALA A 603 -47.70 41.60 -9.71
C ALA A 603 -46.25 41.14 -9.44
N GLU A 604 -45.27 42.04 -9.54
CA GLU A 604 -43.90 41.80 -9.07
C GLU A 604 -43.88 41.53 -7.56
N ASN A 605 -44.64 42.29 -6.76
CA ASN A 605 -44.70 42.11 -5.31
C ASN A 605 -45.40 40.80 -4.88
N ASP A 606 -46.46 40.35 -5.57
CA ASP A 606 -47.04 39.01 -5.33
C ASP A 606 -46.04 37.90 -5.70
N SER A 607 -45.35 38.07 -6.83
CA SER A 607 -44.32 37.12 -7.28
C SER A 607 -43.10 37.08 -6.35
N ARG A 608 -42.70 38.21 -5.75
CA ARG A 608 -41.66 38.27 -4.69
C ARG A 608 -42.05 37.42 -3.48
N LYS A 609 -43.32 37.44 -3.06
CA LYS A 609 -43.82 36.61 -1.95
C LYS A 609 -43.83 35.13 -2.31
N LEU A 610 -44.44 34.77 -3.44
CA LEU A 610 -44.47 33.39 -3.93
C LEU A 610 -43.06 32.79 -4.09
N THR A 611 -42.09 33.59 -4.54
CA THR A 611 -40.69 33.16 -4.66
C THR A 611 -40.03 32.97 -3.29
N ALA A 612 -40.37 33.80 -2.28
CA ALA A 612 -39.88 33.61 -0.93
C ALA A 612 -40.41 32.31 -0.33
N ASP A 613 -41.73 32.10 -0.38
CA ASP A 613 -42.39 30.88 0.11
C ASP A 613 -41.83 29.64 -0.61
N GLY A 614 -41.58 29.73 -1.92
CA GLY A 614 -40.98 28.66 -2.73
C GLY A 614 -39.53 28.34 -2.35
N VAL A 615 -38.71 29.36 -2.06
CA VAL A 615 -37.32 29.17 -1.60
C VAL A 615 -37.31 28.57 -0.19
N ASP A 616 -38.20 28.99 0.70
CA ASP A 616 -38.31 28.40 2.04
C ASP A 616 -38.71 26.92 1.98
N LYS A 617 -39.62 26.54 1.07
CA LYS A 617 -39.91 25.12 0.80
C LYS A 617 -38.68 24.36 0.28
N VAL A 618 -37.92 24.92 -0.66
CA VAL A 618 -36.68 24.31 -1.16
C VAL A 618 -35.66 24.09 -0.03
N ILE A 619 -35.61 24.99 0.96
CA ILE A 619 -34.81 24.79 2.18
C ILE A 619 -35.35 23.61 3.01
N THR A 620 -36.68 23.50 3.22
CA THR A 620 -37.27 22.37 3.96
C THR A 620 -37.09 21.01 3.26
N LEU A 621 -37.09 20.97 1.92
CA LEU A 621 -36.73 19.75 1.16
C LEU A 621 -35.26 19.37 1.39
N GLY A 622 -34.38 20.36 1.54
CA GLY A 622 -32.99 20.15 1.95
C GLY A 622 -32.88 19.54 3.34
N ASP A 623 -33.54 20.12 4.34
CA ASP A 623 -33.54 19.63 5.72
C ASP A 623 -34.10 18.19 5.85
N ALA A 624 -34.99 17.76 4.95
CA ALA A 624 -35.55 16.40 4.95
C ALA A 624 -34.62 15.34 4.31
N HIS A 625 -33.76 15.72 3.37
CA HIS A 625 -32.94 14.80 2.57
C HIS A 625 -31.43 14.84 2.85
N LEU A 626 -30.92 15.92 3.47
CA LEU A 626 -29.50 16.00 3.87
C LEU A 626 -29.29 15.42 5.28
N PRO A 627 -28.19 14.69 5.54
CA PRO A 627 -27.79 14.30 6.89
C PRO A 627 -27.44 15.50 7.78
N GLU A 628 -27.57 15.33 9.09
CA GLU A 628 -27.28 16.38 10.09
C GLU A 628 -25.83 16.87 10.05
N ASP A 629 -24.88 16.01 9.67
CA ASP A 629 -23.44 16.30 9.59
C ASP A 629 -23.04 17.25 8.44
N VAL A 630 -23.97 17.71 7.60
CA VAL A 630 -23.68 18.54 6.42
C VAL A 630 -24.01 20.02 6.67
N GLU A 631 -23.05 20.91 6.39
CA GLU A 631 -23.23 22.35 6.58
C GLU A 631 -24.39 22.92 5.75
N ARG A 632 -25.36 23.54 6.44
CA ARG A 632 -26.55 24.14 5.84
C ARG A 632 -26.26 25.50 5.19
N SER A 633 -27.17 25.98 4.35
CA SER A 633 -26.99 27.26 3.65
C SER A 633 -27.34 28.44 4.54
N ASN A 634 -26.33 29.21 4.96
CA ASN A 634 -26.52 30.49 5.67
C ASN A 634 -27.05 31.63 4.76
N ARG A 635 -27.32 31.36 3.48
CA ARG A 635 -27.80 32.35 2.51
C ARG A 635 -29.31 32.57 2.67
N LYS A 636 -29.69 33.74 3.15
CA LYS A 636 -31.10 34.17 3.19
C LYS A 636 -31.49 34.84 1.87
N PHE A 637 -32.62 34.44 1.29
CA PHE A 637 -33.17 35.09 0.12
C PHE A 637 -33.61 36.52 0.46
N ASN A 638 -33.35 37.47 -0.45
CA ASN A 638 -33.81 38.85 -0.33
C ASN A 638 -34.79 39.16 -1.47
N PRO A 639 -36.12 39.12 -1.22
CA PRO A 639 -37.12 39.36 -2.25
C PRO A 639 -37.03 40.77 -2.86
N GLN A 640 -36.53 41.76 -2.13
CA GLN A 640 -36.42 43.15 -2.62
C GLN A 640 -35.32 43.31 -3.68
N ALA A 641 -34.36 42.38 -3.79
CA ALA A 641 -33.39 42.38 -4.87
C ALA A 641 -33.98 41.90 -6.21
N MET A 642 -35.12 41.20 -6.17
CA MET A 642 -35.79 40.65 -7.33
C MET A 642 -36.44 41.75 -8.19
N PHE A 643 -36.37 41.60 -9.52
CA PHE A 643 -36.82 42.58 -10.52
C PHE A 643 -36.08 43.94 -10.48
N THR A 644 -35.05 44.11 -9.63
CA THR A 644 -34.25 45.35 -9.63
C THR A 644 -33.35 45.44 -10.85
N ALA A 645 -33.42 46.55 -11.57
CA ALA A 645 -32.48 46.84 -12.65
C ALA A 645 -31.10 47.15 -12.05
N ARG A 646 -30.15 46.21 -12.16
CA ARG A 646 -28.74 46.50 -11.83
C ARG A 646 -28.22 47.57 -12.80
N PRO A 647 -27.70 48.72 -12.32
CA PRO A 647 -27.04 49.70 -13.18
C PRO A 647 -25.70 49.12 -13.65
N ARG A 648 -25.70 48.39 -14.75
CA ARG A 648 -24.46 47.94 -15.39
C ARG A 648 -23.85 49.10 -16.17
N ALA A 649 -22.63 49.46 -15.78
CA ALA A 649 -21.80 50.39 -16.53
C ALA A 649 -21.63 49.94 -17.98
N ALA A 650 -21.53 50.92 -18.88
CA ALA A 650 -21.70 50.76 -20.31
C ALA A 650 -20.88 49.62 -20.95
N ARG A 651 -21.58 48.68 -21.60
CA ARG A 651 -21.07 48.00 -22.80
C ARG A 651 -22.21 47.75 -23.78
N ARG A 652 -22.07 48.28 -24.99
CA ARG A 652 -23.06 48.21 -26.08
C ARG A 652 -23.30 46.76 -26.52
N GLN A 653 -24.54 46.27 -26.42
CA GLN A 653 -25.25 45.54 -27.50
C GLN A 653 -26.70 45.21 -27.06
N SER A 654 -27.65 45.50 -27.96
CA SER A 654 -29.03 44.98 -28.05
C SER A 654 -29.84 44.63 -26.78
N GLY A 655 -30.67 45.58 -26.33
CA GLY A 655 -32.14 45.39 -26.43
C GLY A 655 -32.93 44.64 -25.35
N VAL A 656 -32.34 44.00 -24.33
CA VAL A 656 -33.08 43.07 -23.44
C VAL A 656 -32.99 43.40 -21.94
N SER A 657 -33.32 44.63 -21.50
CA SER A 657 -33.38 44.95 -20.04
C SER A 657 -34.25 46.14 -19.58
N THR A 658 -35.21 46.63 -20.39
CA THR A 658 -36.00 47.83 -20.02
C THR A 658 -37.50 47.75 -20.34
N ILE A 659 -38.11 46.58 -20.20
CA ILE A 659 -39.56 46.39 -20.38
C ILE A 659 -40.20 46.15 -19.00
N GLY A 660 -41.07 47.07 -18.56
CA GLY A 660 -41.87 46.93 -17.35
C GLY A 660 -41.59 47.89 -16.18
N LEU A 661 -40.85 48.99 -16.42
CA LEU A 661 -40.95 50.20 -15.58
C LEU A 661 -40.95 51.44 -16.48
N GLY A 662 -42.09 52.12 -16.56
CA GLY A 662 -42.24 53.38 -17.28
C GLY A 662 -42.90 53.25 -18.64
N LEU A 663 -44.03 52.54 -18.74
CA LEU A 663 -44.97 52.69 -19.85
C LEU A 663 -45.36 54.18 -20.01
N ALA A 664 -45.53 54.90 -18.89
CA ALA A 664 -45.76 56.35 -18.89
C ALA A 664 -44.58 57.20 -19.41
N ASN A 665 -43.38 56.62 -19.52
CA ASN A 665 -42.17 57.27 -20.06
C ASN A 665 -41.88 56.88 -21.52
N GLN A 666 -42.62 55.94 -22.11
CA GLN A 666 -42.47 55.58 -23.51
C GLN A 666 -43.15 56.63 -24.40
N THR A 667 -42.36 57.36 -25.19
CA THR A 667 -42.85 58.47 -26.03
C THR A 667 -44.00 58.05 -26.95
N HIS A 668 -43.86 56.91 -27.65
CA HIS A 668 -44.89 56.42 -28.58
C HIS A 668 -46.24 56.05 -27.92
N LEU A 669 -46.27 55.72 -26.63
CA LEU A 669 -47.52 55.49 -25.88
C LEU A 669 -48.07 56.78 -25.27
N LYS A 670 -47.22 57.79 -25.07
CA LYS A 670 -47.56 59.06 -24.43
C LYS A 670 -48.23 60.06 -25.40
N ASP A 671 -47.88 60.02 -26.68
CA ASP A 671 -48.43 60.92 -27.69
C ASP A 671 -49.95 60.72 -27.86
N VAL A 672 -50.72 61.81 -27.91
CA VAL A 672 -52.19 61.77 -28.04
C VAL A 672 -52.58 61.74 -29.51
N ASN A 673 -53.33 60.70 -29.90
CA ASN A 673 -53.89 60.55 -31.24
C ASN A 673 -55.26 61.23 -31.33
N VAL A 674 -55.68 61.62 -32.55
CA VAL A 674 -57.04 62.13 -32.80
C VAL A 674 -58.12 61.13 -32.34
N THR A 675 -57.82 59.83 -32.44
CA THR A 675 -58.67 58.72 -31.98
C THR A 675 -58.81 58.60 -30.46
N ASP A 676 -57.86 59.14 -29.67
CA ASP A 676 -57.97 59.18 -28.20
C ASP A 676 -59.10 60.14 -27.75
N ILE A 677 -59.38 61.17 -28.55
CA ILE A 677 -60.43 62.18 -28.28
C ILE A 677 -61.72 61.80 -29.04
N PHE A 678 -61.61 61.44 -30.31
CA PHE A 678 -62.73 61.12 -31.19
C PHE A 678 -62.64 59.69 -31.73
N ASP A 679 -63.13 58.71 -30.95
CA ASP A 679 -63.24 57.31 -31.39
C ASP A 679 -64.42 57.11 -32.35
N LEU A 680 -64.24 57.61 -33.57
CA LEU A 680 -65.19 57.45 -34.68
C LEU A 680 -65.50 55.96 -34.95
N GLN A 681 -64.55 55.06 -34.73
CA GLN A 681 -64.70 53.64 -35.03
C GLN A 681 -65.66 52.94 -34.06
N HIS A 682 -65.57 53.22 -32.76
CA HIS A 682 -66.54 52.76 -31.76
C HIS A 682 -67.94 53.33 -32.01
N HIS A 683 -68.06 54.62 -32.35
CA HIS A 683 -69.36 55.23 -32.66
C HIS A 683 -69.98 54.67 -33.95
N ILE A 684 -69.18 54.37 -34.98
CA ILE A 684 -69.63 53.67 -36.20
C ILE A 684 -70.08 52.23 -35.88
N PHE A 685 -69.34 51.51 -35.03
CA PHE A 685 -69.72 50.17 -34.58
C PHE A 685 -71.05 50.17 -33.81
N LEU A 686 -71.22 51.08 -32.84
CA LEU A 686 -72.47 51.23 -32.10
C LEU A 686 -73.63 51.58 -33.04
N ALA A 687 -73.46 52.56 -33.92
CA ALA A 687 -74.49 52.97 -34.89
C ALA A 687 -74.88 51.82 -35.84
N ARG A 688 -73.93 50.98 -36.25
CA ARG A 688 -74.19 49.76 -37.04
C ARG A 688 -74.90 48.68 -36.22
N SER A 689 -74.55 48.49 -34.95
CA SER A 689 -75.18 47.50 -34.06
C SER A 689 -76.61 47.85 -33.64
N SER A 690 -76.99 49.13 -33.70
CA SER A 690 -78.33 49.63 -33.37
C SER A 690 -79.33 49.63 -34.55
N LEU A 691 -78.92 49.19 -35.75
CA LEU A 691 -79.80 49.04 -36.90
C LEU A 691 -80.58 47.72 -36.82
N PRO A 692 -81.92 47.70 -36.94
CA PRO A 692 -82.70 46.46 -36.89
C PRO A 692 -82.43 45.58 -38.12
N SER A 693 -82.09 44.31 -37.92
CA SER A 693 -81.87 43.37 -39.02
C SER A 693 -83.20 42.79 -39.55
N SER A 694 -83.55 43.12 -40.79
CA SER A 694 -84.69 42.52 -41.48
C SER A 694 -84.27 41.30 -42.33
N LYS A 695 -84.46 40.11 -41.74
CA LYS A 695 -84.63 38.79 -42.40
C LYS A 695 -83.65 38.33 -43.50
N SER A 696 -82.86 37.31 -43.10
CA SER A 696 -82.59 36.05 -43.82
C SER A 696 -82.06 36.07 -45.26
N GLY A 697 -80.79 35.71 -45.41
CA GLY A 697 -80.18 35.22 -46.64
C GLY A 697 -78.75 34.79 -46.38
N SER A 698 -78.43 33.50 -46.59
CA SER A 698 -77.07 32.97 -46.45
C SER A 698 -76.15 33.47 -47.56
N LEU A 699 -74.97 34.00 -47.22
CA LEU A 699 -73.74 33.93 -48.03
C LEU A 699 -72.53 34.36 -47.19
N ASP A 700 -71.33 33.98 -47.65
CA ASP A 700 -70.08 34.00 -46.88
C ASP A 700 -69.67 35.36 -46.32
N LEU A 701 -69.14 35.34 -45.09
CA LEU A 701 -68.36 36.43 -44.51
C LEU A 701 -66.97 36.43 -45.15
N ILE A 702 -66.86 37.05 -46.32
CA ILE A 702 -65.58 37.34 -46.98
C ILE A 702 -64.73 38.21 -46.04
N PRO A 703 -63.47 37.85 -45.74
CA PRO A 703 -62.59 38.68 -44.92
C PRO A 703 -62.22 39.94 -45.71
N VAL A 704 -62.43 41.11 -45.11
CA VAL A 704 -62.07 42.39 -45.71
C VAL A 704 -60.55 42.61 -45.59
N SER A 705 -59.81 42.00 -46.51
CA SER A 705 -58.50 42.51 -46.92
C SER A 705 -58.67 43.85 -47.66
N ALA A 706 -57.66 44.70 -47.59
CA ALA A 706 -57.71 46.06 -48.10
C ALA A 706 -57.61 46.15 -49.63
N GLU A 707 -58.68 45.78 -50.36
CA GLU A 707 -58.96 46.24 -51.74
C GLU A 707 -60.38 45.82 -52.18
N GLY A 708 -61.28 46.77 -52.43
CA GLY A 708 -62.64 46.52 -52.96
C GLY A 708 -63.76 47.24 -52.19
N PHE A 709 -64.32 48.30 -52.79
CA PHE A 709 -65.45 49.05 -52.23
C PHE A 709 -66.73 48.83 -53.05
N GLY A 710 -67.82 48.39 -52.41
CA GLY A 710 -69.13 48.27 -53.03
C GLY A 710 -70.27 48.17 -52.00
N ALA A 711 -71.28 49.04 -52.15
CA ALA A 711 -72.63 48.94 -51.60
C ALA A 711 -72.84 48.44 -50.15
N ALA A 712 -72.69 49.32 -49.14
CA ALA A 712 -73.65 49.56 -48.03
C ALA A 712 -73.03 50.24 -46.78
N SER A 713 -73.02 51.58 -46.73
CA SER A 713 -73.35 52.35 -45.51
C SER A 713 -73.35 53.86 -45.78
N LEU A 714 -74.53 54.49 -45.67
CA LEU A 714 -74.71 55.93 -45.79
C LEU A 714 -74.46 56.62 -44.44
N ALA A 715 -73.27 57.20 -44.22
CA ALA A 715 -73.07 58.37 -43.34
C ALA A 715 -71.65 58.98 -43.44
N PHE A 716 -71.57 60.30 -43.30
CA PHE A 716 -70.39 61.13 -43.00
C PHE A 716 -69.23 61.24 -44.01
N GLY A 717 -69.28 62.29 -44.85
CA GLY A 717 -68.12 62.84 -45.56
C GLY A 717 -68.02 64.36 -45.37
N ALA A 718 -67.47 64.83 -44.24
CA ALA A 718 -67.50 66.26 -43.88
C ALA A 718 -66.25 66.85 -43.17
N PHE A 719 -65.18 66.07 -42.93
CA PHE A 719 -63.99 66.57 -42.17
C PHE A 719 -62.61 66.26 -42.76
N SER A 720 -62.50 65.76 -44.00
CA SER A 720 -61.20 65.46 -44.63
C SER A 720 -60.51 66.70 -45.23
N MET A 721 -60.31 67.74 -44.42
CA MET A 721 -59.65 68.98 -44.85
C MET A 721 -58.68 69.56 -43.81
N VAL A 722 -57.87 68.69 -43.19
CA VAL A 722 -56.54 69.01 -42.63
C VAL A 722 -55.73 67.69 -42.58
N SER A 723 -54.42 67.77 -42.84
CA SER A 723 -53.45 66.66 -42.99
C SER A 723 -53.46 65.96 -44.35
N GLY A 724 -52.38 66.17 -45.10
CA GLY A 724 -52.24 65.68 -46.48
C GLY A 724 -51.59 64.30 -46.56
N LYS A 725 -52.32 63.33 -47.13
CA LYS A 725 -51.81 62.24 -47.97
C LYS A 725 -52.95 61.74 -48.87
N THR A 726 -52.69 61.66 -50.16
CA THR A 726 -53.72 61.53 -51.21
C THR A 726 -54.09 60.09 -51.52
N VAL A 727 -55.29 59.64 -51.13
CA VAL A 727 -56.18 58.70 -51.87
C VAL A 727 -57.58 58.85 -51.24
N GLY A 728 -58.66 58.91 -52.04
CA GLY A 728 -60.04 58.82 -51.50
C GLY A 728 -61.05 59.90 -51.94
N LEU A 729 -60.80 60.64 -53.02
CA LEU A 729 -61.71 61.73 -53.47
C LEU A 729 -62.89 61.26 -54.35
N ARG A 730 -63.03 59.96 -54.63
CA ARG A 730 -64.06 59.42 -55.55
C ARG A 730 -65.33 58.91 -54.86
N THR A 731 -65.25 58.52 -53.59
CA THR A 731 -66.37 57.93 -52.81
C THR A 731 -67.42 58.96 -52.38
N VAL A 732 -67.04 60.24 -52.25
CA VAL A 732 -67.95 61.33 -51.85
C VAL A 732 -68.97 61.67 -52.94
N ILE A 733 -68.67 61.38 -54.21
CA ILE A 733 -69.53 61.73 -55.35
C ILE A 733 -70.60 60.65 -55.61
N GLU A 734 -70.25 59.36 -55.51
CA GLU A 734 -71.22 58.27 -55.73
C GLU A 734 -72.23 58.12 -54.57
N GLY A 735 -71.82 58.41 -53.32
CA GLY A 735 -72.72 58.42 -52.17
C GLY A 735 -73.82 59.49 -52.24
N LEU A 736 -73.71 60.47 -53.13
CA LEU A 736 -74.68 61.54 -53.33
C LEU A 736 -75.77 61.16 -54.36
N VAL A 737 -75.51 60.17 -55.21
CA VAL A 737 -76.41 59.76 -56.31
C VAL A 737 -77.61 58.94 -55.82
N HIS A 738 -77.48 58.21 -54.70
CA HIS A 738 -78.61 57.45 -54.12
C HIS A 738 -79.43 58.23 -53.08
N PHE A 739 -79.12 59.52 -52.85
CA PHE A 739 -79.93 60.38 -51.97
C PHE A 739 -81.08 61.10 -52.72
N SER A 740 -81.08 61.11 -54.07
CA SER A 740 -82.14 61.76 -54.86
C SER A 740 -83.50 61.07 -54.73
N ASP A 741 -83.51 59.75 -54.60
CA ASP A 741 -84.74 58.96 -54.78
C ASP A 741 -85.61 58.94 -53.51
N PHE A 742 -85.03 59.31 -52.36
CA PHE A 742 -85.78 59.53 -51.11
C PHE A 742 -86.30 60.98 -50.96
N VAL A 743 -86.02 61.87 -51.94
CA VAL A 743 -86.40 63.29 -51.92
C VAL A 743 -87.37 63.63 -53.06
N SER A 744 -88.47 62.87 -53.14
CA SER A 744 -89.54 63.07 -54.13
C SER A 744 -90.80 63.76 -53.57
N ASP A 745 -91.02 63.79 -52.24
CA ASP A 745 -92.12 64.54 -51.61
C ASP A 745 -91.71 66.00 -51.31
N PRO A 746 -92.46 67.01 -51.82
CA PRO A 746 -92.15 68.43 -51.60
C PRO A 746 -92.27 68.89 -50.13
N SER A 747 -92.96 68.13 -49.27
CA SER A 747 -93.13 68.42 -47.85
C SER A 747 -91.84 68.13 -47.07
N THR A 748 -91.20 66.99 -47.35
CA THR A 748 -89.94 66.55 -46.73
C THR A 748 -88.79 67.48 -47.10
N ARG A 749 -88.73 67.98 -48.34
CA ARG A 749 -87.64 68.87 -48.79
C ARG A 749 -87.53 70.18 -47.98
N ARG A 750 -88.61 70.64 -47.33
CA ARG A 750 -88.60 71.83 -46.46
C ARG A 750 -88.07 71.55 -45.05
N TRP A 751 -88.24 70.32 -44.55
CA TRP A 751 -87.88 69.94 -43.18
C TRP A 751 -86.59 69.11 -43.07
N ILE A 752 -86.17 68.38 -44.12
CA ILE A 752 -84.95 67.56 -44.10
C ILE A 752 -83.71 68.41 -43.76
N GLY A 753 -83.51 69.56 -44.39
CA GLY A 753 -82.37 70.44 -44.10
C GLY A 753 -82.31 70.88 -42.63
N PRO A 754 -83.36 71.52 -42.09
CA PRO A 754 -83.45 71.87 -40.67
C PRO A 754 -83.38 70.68 -39.71
N ALA A 755 -84.01 69.55 -40.02
CA ALA A 755 -84.02 68.37 -39.16
C ALA A 755 -82.65 67.67 -39.12
N VAL A 756 -81.98 67.52 -40.26
CA VAL A 756 -80.59 67.01 -40.32
C VAL A 756 -79.63 68.00 -39.65
N GLY A 757 -79.81 69.30 -39.84
CA GLY A 757 -79.03 70.33 -39.14
C GLY A 757 -79.21 70.30 -37.61
N MET A 758 -80.45 70.13 -37.13
CA MET A 758 -80.76 70.00 -35.70
C MET A 758 -80.25 68.68 -35.12
N ALA A 759 -80.40 67.56 -35.85
CA ALA A 759 -79.86 66.26 -35.45
C ALA A 759 -78.32 66.28 -35.40
N ALA A 760 -77.66 66.93 -36.37
CA ALA A 760 -76.21 67.11 -36.40
C ALA A 760 -75.73 68.02 -35.26
N ALA A 761 -76.40 69.16 -35.03
CA ALA A 761 -76.08 70.05 -33.92
C ALA A 761 -76.31 69.38 -32.55
N GLY A 762 -77.40 68.61 -32.42
CA GLY A 762 -77.68 67.80 -31.23
C GLY A 762 -76.65 66.69 -31.00
N ALA A 763 -76.20 66.01 -32.06
CA ALA A 763 -75.15 65.01 -31.99
C ALA A 763 -73.79 65.63 -31.61
N VAL A 764 -73.43 66.78 -32.18
CA VAL A 764 -72.22 67.53 -31.82
C VAL A 764 -72.30 68.03 -30.36
N ALA A 765 -73.44 68.56 -29.94
CA ALA A 765 -73.65 68.98 -28.55
C ALA A 765 -73.59 67.79 -27.57
N TYR A 766 -74.14 66.63 -27.94
CA TYR A 766 -74.05 65.39 -27.17
C TYR A 766 -72.61 64.91 -27.05
N ILE A 767 -71.85 64.86 -28.15
CA ILE A 767 -70.42 64.50 -28.15
C ILE A 767 -69.64 65.46 -27.24
N VAL A 768 -69.85 66.78 -27.38
CA VAL A 768 -69.21 67.82 -26.56
C VAL A 768 -69.56 67.67 -25.06
N TYR A 769 -70.80 67.32 -24.74
CA TYR A 769 -71.26 67.11 -23.37
C TYR A 769 -70.69 65.82 -22.75
N ASP A 770 -70.51 64.77 -23.54
CA ASP A 770 -69.98 63.47 -23.09
C ASP A 770 -68.44 63.37 -23.15
N LEU A 771 -67.72 64.38 -23.68
CA LEU A 771 -66.24 64.46 -23.66
C LEU A 771 -65.60 64.08 -22.31
N PRO A 772 -66.00 64.63 -21.14
CA PRO A 772 -65.37 64.28 -19.86
C PRO A 772 -65.46 62.78 -19.49
N ASN A 773 -66.52 62.07 -19.94
CA ASN A 773 -66.70 60.64 -19.63
C ASN A 773 -66.21 59.71 -20.75
N SER A 774 -66.18 60.20 -21.99
CA SER A 774 -65.80 59.42 -23.17
C SER A 774 -64.28 59.41 -23.40
N ILE A 775 -63.57 60.53 -23.15
CA ILE A 775 -62.10 60.59 -23.34
C ILE A 775 -61.35 59.50 -22.53
N PRO A 776 -61.60 59.28 -21.22
CA PRO A 776 -60.93 58.20 -20.49
C PRO A 776 -61.18 56.80 -21.07
N ARG A 777 -62.40 56.56 -21.59
CA ARG A 777 -62.77 55.29 -22.22
C ARG A 777 -62.10 55.10 -23.59
N ASN A 778 -62.07 56.15 -24.41
CA ASN A 778 -61.48 56.13 -25.75
C ASN A 778 -59.96 55.96 -25.65
N VAL A 779 -59.28 56.77 -24.83
CA VAL A 779 -57.86 56.61 -24.46
C VAL A 779 -57.61 55.19 -23.94
N GLY A 780 -58.43 54.71 -23.01
CA GLY A 780 -58.29 53.39 -22.40
C GLY A 780 -58.40 52.22 -23.39
N ARG A 781 -59.33 52.29 -24.34
CA ARG A 781 -59.51 51.28 -25.40
C ARG A 781 -58.41 51.32 -26.44
N HIS A 782 -57.97 52.51 -26.83
CA HIS A 782 -56.83 52.67 -27.72
C HIS A 782 -55.57 52.10 -27.06
N LEU A 783 -55.31 52.43 -25.78
CA LEU A 783 -54.23 51.79 -25.00
C LEU A 783 -54.38 50.26 -24.91
N GLN A 784 -55.58 49.73 -24.69
CA GLN A 784 -55.81 48.28 -24.69
C GLN A 784 -55.49 47.65 -26.04
N TYR A 785 -55.96 48.24 -27.15
CA TYR A 785 -55.69 47.77 -28.50
C TYR A 785 -54.19 47.81 -28.82
N THR A 786 -53.52 48.93 -28.55
CA THR A 786 -52.07 49.08 -28.74
C THR A 786 -51.28 48.07 -27.90
N LEU A 787 -51.63 47.87 -26.63
CA LEU A 787 -50.94 46.90 -25.77
C LEU A 787 -51.28 45.43 -26.09
N LEU A 788 -52.39 45.15 -26.78
CA LEU A 788 -52.67 43.82 -27.32
C LEU A 788 -51.93 43.57 -28.65
N ALA A 789 -51.69 44.60 -29.45
CA ALA A 789 -51.14 44.48 -30.80
C ALA A 789 -49.64 44.81 -30.92
N SER A 790 -49.02 45.56 -30.00
CA SER A 790 -47.68 46.14 -30.21
C SER A 790 -46.72 46.00 -29.01
N SER A 791 -46.78 44.91 -28.26
CA SER A 791 -45.92 44.67 -27.08
C SER A 791 -44.89 43.53 -27.23
N GLY A 792 -44.31 43.39 -28.42
CA GLY A 792 -43.15 42.53 -28.71
C GLY A 792 -42.12 43.23 -29.61
N THR A 793 -40.83 42.98 -29.41
CA THR A 793 -39.75 43.60 -30.21
C THR A 793 -39.59 42.96 -31.59
N ALA A 794 -39.15 43.74 -32.59
CA ALA A 794 -38.99 43.35 -33.99
C ALA A 794 -37.82 42.37 -34.27
N THR A 795 -37.80 41.23 -33.59
CA THR A 795 -36.93 40.07 -33.86
C THR A 795 -37.72 38.79 -33.60
N ASP A 796 -38.08 38.12 -34.69
CA ASP A 796 -38.65 36.78 -34.83
C ASP A 796 -40.04 36.49 -34.20
N ASP A 797 -41.05 36.65 -35.07
CA ASP A 797 -42.30 35.88 -35.26
C ASP A 797 -43.40 35.72 -34.19
N ASP A 798 -43.26 36.15 -32.92
CA ASP A 798 -44.38 36.11 -31.95
C ASP A 798 -44.75 37.48 -31.35
N GLU A 799 -45.82 38.12 -31.89
CA GLU A 799 -46.49 39.29 -31.29
C GLU A 799 -47.27 38.91 -30.02
N LEU A 800 -46.56 38.69 -28.90
CA LEU A 800 -47.19 38.33 -27.64
C LEU A 800 -47.99 39.50 -27.01
N PRO A 801 -49.27 39.28 -26.61
CA PRO A 801 -50.06 40.27 -25.89
C PRO A 801 -49.39 40.75 -24.60
N PHE A 802 -49.62 42.00 -24.19
CA PHE A 802 -48.97 42.60 -23.01
C PHE A 802 -49.04 41.75 -21.74
N ALA A 803 -50.20 41.11 -21.47
CA ALA A 803 -50.36 40.23 -20.32
C ALA A 803 -49.45 38.99 -20.36
N ASP A 804 -49.22 38.45 -21.56
CA ASP A 804 -48.33 37.30 -21.80
C ASP A 804 -46.86 37.72 -21.81
N ALA A 805 -46.53 38.88 -22.37
CA ALA A 805 -45.18 39.44 -22.29
C ALA A 805 -44.75 39.72 -20.83
N GLN A 806 -45.65 40.27 -20.00
CA GLN A 806 -45.37 40.53 -18.58
C GLN A 806 -45.32 39.25 -17.73
N SER A 807 -46.22 38.28 -17.96
CA SER A 807 -46.17 36.99 -17.25
C SER A 807 -44.92 36.19 -17.62
N ALA A 808 -44.50 36.21 -18.89
CA ALA A 808 -43.25 35.61 -19.35
C ALA A 808 -42.01 36.31 -18.73
N ARG A 809 -42.00 37.65 -18.66
CA ARG A 809 -40.93 38.41 -17.99
C ARG A 809 -40.80 38.03 -16.52
N ILE A 810 -41.92 38.04 -15.79
CA ILE A 810 -41.95 37.79 -14.35
C ILE A 810 -41.57 36.33 -14.04
N SER A 811 -42.18 35.37 -14.74
CA SER A 811 -41.89 33.94 -14.56
C SER A 811 -40.44 33.56 -14.90
N ARG A 812 -39.78 34.22 -15.87
CA ARG A 812 -38.34 34.02 -16.15
C ARG A 812 -37.45 34.37 -14.93
N GLU A 813 -37.73 35.49 -14.26
CA GLU A 813 -36.93 35.90 -13.09
C GLU A 813 -37.26 35.03 -11.86
N VAL A 814 -38.52 34.63 -11.66
CA VAL A 814 -38.92 33.64 -10.64
C VAL A 814 -38.18 32.31 -10.87
N ARG A 815 -38.22 31.79 -12.10
CA ARG A 815 -37.54 30.54 -12.49
C ARG A 815 -36.04 30.60 -12.24
N LYS A 816 -35.41 31.73 -12.57
CA LYS A 816 -33.98 31.98 -12.33
C LYS A 816 -33.63 31.96 -10.84
N VAL A 817 -34.48 32.51 -9.96
CA VAL A 817 -34.27 32.44 -8.50
C VAL A 817 -34.47 31.01 -7.98
N MET A 818 -35.57 30.35 -8.36
CA MET A 818 -35.85 28.96 -7.95
C MET A 818 -34.73 28.01 -8.40
N ARG A 819 -34.26 28.14 -9.64
CA ARG A 819 -33.10 27.37 -10.16
C ARG A 819 -31.83 27.61 -9.37
N LEU A 820 -31.57 28.84 -8.92
CA LEU A 820 -30.38 29.15 -8.13
C LEU A 820 -30.44 28.49 -6.75
N ALA A 821 -31.61 28.49 -6.10
CA ALA A 821 -31.83 27.81 -4.82
C ALA A 821 -31.72 26.28 -4.97
N ALA A 822 -32.39 25.71 -5.97
CA ALA A 822 -32.31 24.28 -6.29
C ALA A 822 -30.89 23.84 -6.67
N TRP A 823 -30.13 24.68 -7.36
CA TRP A 823 -28.73 24.41 -7.71
C TRP A 823 -27.81 24.42 -6.48
N ASP A 824 -27.94 25.37 -5.56
CA ASP A 824 -27.14 25.38 -4.31
C ASP A 824 -27.39 24.10 -3.49
N LEU A 825 -28.64 23.61 -3.45
CA LEU A 825 -28.97 22.38 -2.76
C LEU A 825 -28.45 21.12 -3.48
N ARG A 826 -28.60 21.04 -4.81
CA ARG A 826 -28.06 19.94 -5.63
C ARG A 826 -26.54 19.82 -5.49
N GLU A 827 -25.82 20.94 -5.52
CA GLU A 827 -24.36 20.94 -5.41
C GLU A 827 -23.89 20.50 -4.01
N ARG A 828 -24.55 20.96 -2.93
CA ARG A 828 -24.29 20.48 -1.56
C ARG A 828 -24.57 18.99 -1.41
N PHE A 829 -25.71 18.52 -1.91
CA PHE A 829 -26.08 17.11 -1.85
C PHE A 829 -25.09 16.24 -2.60
N ARG A 830 -24.68 16.67 -3.80
CA ARG A 830 -23.62 16.03 -4.58
C ARG A 830 -22.31 15.97 -3.81
N ALA A 831 -21.81 17.11 -3.30
CA ALA A 831 -20.57 17.14 -2.52
C ALA A 831 -20.62 16.22 -1.29
N ALA A 832 -21.77 16.16 -0.60
CA ALA A 832 -21.97 15.29 0.56
C ALA A 832 -22.06 13.79 0.22
N VAL A 833 -22.52 13.44 -0.99
CA VAL A 833 -22.48 12.06 -1.54
C VAL A 833 -21.07 11.71 -2.00
N ASP A 834 -20.40 12.62 -2.72
CA ASP A 834 -19.07 12.40 -3.26
C ASP A 834 -18.04 12.24 -2.12
N ALA A 835 -18.08 13.10 -1.09
CA ALA A 835 -17.22 12.99 0.10
C ALA A 835 -17.43 11.68 0.90
N ARG A 836 -18.69 11.28 1.15
CA ARG A 836 -18.96 9.97 1.78
C ARG A 836 -18.58 8.80 0.87
N GLY A 837 -18.66 8.96 -0.44
CA GLY A 837 -18.19 7.99 -1.43
C GLY A 837 -16.66 7.85 -1.45
N GLU A 838 -15.92 8.93 -1.18
CA GLU A 838 -14.47 8.94 -1.02
C GLU A 838 -14.05 8.24 0.28
N LEU A 839 -14.66 8.59 1.43
CA LEU A 839 -14.41 7.93 2.71
C LEU A 839 -14.69 6.42 2.69
N VAL A 840 -15.75 5.98 1.99
CA VAL A 840 -16.02 4.54 1.79
C VAL A 840 -14.94 3.88 0.95
N LYS A 841 -14.45 4.52 -0.13
CA LYS A 841 -13.34 3.95 -0.94
C LYS A 841 -12.05 3.86 -0.14
N GLU A 842 -11.70 4.90 0.61
CA GLU A 842 -10.49 4.92 1.44
C GLU A 842 -10.55 3.81 2.49
N SER A 843 -11.69 3.65 3.17
CA SER A 843 -11.90 2.59 4.15
C SER A 843 -11.92 1.18 3.53
N GLU A 844 -12.53 1.00 2.34
CA GLU A 844 -12.47 -0.27 1.59
C GLU A 844 -11.04 -0.61 1.14
N GLU A 845 -10.25 0.39 0.74
CA GLU A 845 -8.83 0.21 0.43
C GLU A 845 -7.99 -0.12 1.67
N GLN A 846 -8.24 0.53 2.81
CA GLN A 846 -7.55 0.25 4.07
C GLN A 846 -7.87 -1.18 4.55
N GLU A 847 -9.14 -1.58 4.55
CA GLU A 847 -9.55 -2.96 4.90
C GLU A 847 -8.88 -3.98 3.96
N LYS A 848 -8.81 -3.68 2.65
CA LYS A 848 -8.15 -4.55 1.66
C LYS A 848 -6.63 -4.62 1.84
N LYS A 849 -5.96 -3.52 2.20
CA LYS A 849 -4.52 -3.49 2.53
C LYS A 849 -4.24 -4.32 3.79
N ALA A 850 -5.01 -4.10 4.86
CA ALA A 850 -4.89 -4.86 6.10
C ALA A 850 -5.17 -6.37 5.92
N ASN A 851 -6.21 -6.73 5.16
CA ASN A 851 -6.51 -8.13 4.83
C ASN A 851 -5.43 -8.82 3.96
N LYS A 852 -4.73 -8.07 3.09
CA LYS A 852 -3.54 -8.59 2.38
C LYS A 852 -2.39 -8.82 3.35
N ALA A 853 -2.12 -7.85 4.22
CA ALA A 853 -1.03 -7.93 5.19
C ALA A 853 -1.21 -9.13 6.15
N LEU A 854 -2.43 -9.35 6.66
CA LEU A 854 -2.75 -10.53 7.48
C LEU A 854 -2.41 -11.85 6.79
N LYS A 855 -2.80 -12.02 5.53
CA LYS A 855 -2.49 -13.23 4.75
C LYS A 855 -1.00 -13.40 4.50
N TRP A 856 -0.27 -12.29 4.32
CA TRP A 856 1.18 -12.33 4.12
C TRP A 856 1.90 -12.71 5.43
N PHE A 857 1.51 -12.15 6.58
CA PHE A 857 2.08 -12.57 7.88
C PHE A 857 1.76 -14.03 8.21
N GLU A 858 0.55 -14.52 7.90
CA GLU A 858 0.20 -15.95 8.06
C GLU A 858 1.03 -16.87 7.15
N ASP A 859 1.43 -16.41 5.96
CA ASP A 859 2.32 -17.14 5.06
C ASP A 859 3.79 -17.10 5.56
N VAL A 860 4.24 -15.97 6.11
CA VAL A 860 5.54 -15.86 6.76
C VAL A 860 5.68 -16.81 7.95
N GLU A 861 4.67 -16.90 8.82
CA GLU A 861 4.67 -17.86 9.95
C GLU A 861 4.82 -19.32 9.45
N LYS A 862 4.11 -19.69 8.38
CA LYS A 862 4.24 -21.01 7.75
C LYS A 862 5.61 -21.25 7.14
N ARG A 863 6.17 -20.26 6.42
CA ARG A 863 7.53 -20.34 5.86
C ARG A 863 8.58 -20.49 6.98
N VAL A 864 8.44 -19.75 8.08
CA VAL A 864 9.34 -19.86 9.24
C VAL A 864 9.32 -21.27 9.83
N ASP A 865 8.14 -21.87 10.00
CA ASP A 865 8.05 -23.25 10.51
C ASP A 865 8.62 -24.29 9.52
N VAL A 866 8.43 -24.12 8.19
CA VAL A 866 9.09 -24.97 7.18
C VAL A 866 10.62 -24.87 7.28
N ILE A 867 11.17 -23.66 7.38
CA ILE A 867 12.63 -23.48 7.48
C ILE A 867 13.17 -24.08 8.79
N ARG A 868 12.43 -24.00 9.91
CA ARG A 868 12.81 -24.67 11.17
C ARG A 868 12.91 -26.19 11.01
N GLU A 869 11.99 -26.81 10.26
CA GLU A 869 12.07 -28.23 9.92
C GLU A 869 13.31 -28.53 9.06
N GLU A 870 13.65 -27.67 8.09
CA GLU A 870 14.86 -27.80 7.25
C GLU A 870 16.14 -27.74 8.09
N VAL A 871 16.24 -26.86 9.09
CA VAL A 871 17.40 -26.77 10.00
C VAL A 871 17.52 -28.00 10.94
N GLY A 872 16.60 -28.97 10.85
CA GLY A 872 16.58 -30.17 11.69
C GLY A 872 16.02 -29.93 13.10
N ILE A 873 15.44 -28.75 13.33
CA ILE A 873 14.83 -28.34 14.60
C ILE A 873 13.39 -28.82 14.59
N LYS A 874 13.20 -30.12 14.89
CA LYS A 874 11.84 -30.67 15.07
C LYS A 874 11.13 -29.94 16.20
N VAL A 875 9.94 -29.43 15.87
CA VAL A 875 8.97 -28.73 16.74
C VAL A 875 8.56 -29.58 17.94
#